data_AF-A0A929WB21-F1
#
_entry.id   AF-A0A929WB21-F1
#
_cell.length_a   1.000
_cell.length_b   1.000
_cell.length_c   1.000
_cell.angle_alpha   90.00
_cell.angle_beta   90.00
_cell.angle_gamma   90.00
#
_symmetry.space_group_name_H-M   'P 1'
#
loop_
_entity.id
_entity.type
_entity.pdbx_description
1 polymer ?
#
loop_
_entity_poly.entity_id
_entity_poly.type
_entity_poly.pdbx_seq_one_letter_code
_entity_poly.pdbx_strand_id
1 'polypeptide(L)'
;MNHLFLYVDTNYIVAALRDGNEVVAPIRPTSGDEYFELFFREDTEYNRVIYGNVCKNAFYKGELHCFGNVFRLMAENTRTFSLYGRKQPISHLFKEAGILNEWKERAREDAENRGAMPISTYISFSADVDYAARNIFVEQVLGEEGFHVGERTVPIEHLALEHAVRLNKVQQEGTYLVLNAYNEDLHFSIYRRKDGTFVRLAENVLPGLGTDPRVRALVEIVVAKINNVQHFLSTPEQKEREYCNLEQHADEWLRQLDATRGGRPLHITGVRFSVAPNTFDVSVTAEEVNGRTEIIVRDVVNEINNFVIKTLSPGEMLRGILFLGDGFANHEYAKAVTASYRLREEDLIYFRRCDLSGIIPVYRDIDLDQFKAEAKKHHELGDQELTALRNAQAEAEREREAKRQIEEKAMAEAAARKDKENYFTAMAKVEECEQKKEWHGMHDWAENALQLRPNDAEATAKLALANRNLAEAKVRGEQFMKSLKQAEAAVKERNWQEALIQAKAALNAHPDSEQAKKILADATKQIDQATRISEFFTRAAVFEQQGNYHKALEELEKVQFLDPKHPDLQPRMSTCRLKISERERKIFAMKQEYTRAADRNEHVKAAECARRLAAFLDPEQQSEWIDREEQHKRAAEAEQKQKEFIDDCTKHYNKAWFDGDWATFVRYAEEVLRCRKDDELAERVERAKERVRAERDRRQFEEALERVKVLIADRSYKEARSLLEALRADATAPHQHESVTRLFKRIFDEEDQKKGFFAETTQQSPDRPQLGKDKSENTAGQPPKGKQQPQESADPPSGKHDPIDPFFRSEATQPAKPTQQSPDRPQQGRGKSQKGKGQASEGADQSSGKGDFFDPFFGSEASQPAAPKKNEGAKTKPTPDNKQKKGAKNETKKGNPLDEFNKF
;
A
#
# COMPACT_ATOMS: atom_id res chain seq x y z
N MET A 1 35.48 83.18 -18.44
CA MET A 1 34.42 82.22 -18.10
C MET A 1 34.46 81.13 -19.15
N ASN A 2 34.59 79.88 -18.70
CA ASN A 2 34.73 78.75 -19.60
C ASN A 2 33.37 78.05 -19.71
N HIS A 3 32.93 77.78 -20.94
CA HIS A 3 31.70 77.03 -21.20
C HIS A 3 32.04 75.54 -21.34
N LEU A 4 31.27 74.68 -20.68
CA LEU A 4 31.38 73.23 -20.79
C LEU A 4 30.45 72.72 -21.90
N PHE A 5 30.96 71.83 -22.75
CA PHE A 5 30.23 71.16 -23.81
C PHE A 5 30.32 69.65 -23.61
N LEU A 6 29.19 68.97 -23.70
CA LEU A 6 29.08 67.53 -23.57
C LEU A 6 28.42 66.93 -24.81
N TYR A 7 29.02 65.93 -25.44
CA TYR A 7 28.28 64.92 -26.20
C TYR A 7 28.03 63.73 -25.28
N VAL A 8 26.77 63.31 -25.15
CA VAL A 8 26.32 62.28 -24.22
C VAL A 8 25.68 61.14 -25.01
N ASP A 9 26.39 60.02 -25.09
CA ASP A 9 25.92 58.76 -25.68
C ASP A 9 25.45 57.77 -24.59
N THR A 10 24.82 56.66 -24.98
CA THR A 10 24.44 55.57 -24.09
C THR A 10 25.61 54.95 -23.34
N ASN A 11 26.78 54.86 -23.98
CA ASN A 11 27.97 54.18 -23.46
C ASN A 11 29.13 55.10 -23.05
N TYR A 12 29.20 56.35 -23.51
CA TYR A 12 30.30 57.28 -23.20
C TYR A 12 29.90 58.76 -23.21
N ILE A 13 30.71 59.62 -22.57
CA ILE A 13 30.59 61.08 -22.65
C ILE A 13 31.89 61.70 -23.16
N VAL A 14 31.77 62.59 -24.16
CA VAL A 14 32.87 63.46 -24.63
C VAL A 14 32.66 64.85 -24.03
N ALA A 15 33.67 65.36 -23.34
CA ALA A 15 33.62 66.67 -22.70
C ALA A 15 34.70 67.61 -23.27
N ALA A 16 34.33 68.86 -23.54
CA ALA A 16 35.24 69.92 -23.98
C ALA A 16 34.91 71.25 -23.30
N LEU A 17 35.91 72.11 -23.16
CA LEU A 17 35.76 73.49 -22.72
C LEU A 17 36.05 74.43 -23.89
N ARG A 18 35.33 75.55 -23.97
CA ARG A 18 35.73 76.74 -24.75
C ARG A 18 35.96 77.89 -23.77
N ASP A 19 37.14 78.48 -23.81
CA ASP A 19 37.53 79.57 -22.92
C ASP A 19 37.01 80.94 -23.41
N GLY A 20 37.32 82.00 -22.66
CA GLY A 20 36.96 83.38 -23.03
C GLY A 20 37.70 83.95 -24.25
N ASN A 21 38.71 83.25 -24.77
CA ASN A 21 39.49 83.58 -25.96
C ASN A 21 39.09 82.70 -27.16
N GLU A 22 37.97 81.99 -27.05
CA GLU A 22 37.44 81.00 -28.00
C GLU A 22 38.30 79.74 -28.22
N VAL A 23 39.33 79.51 -27.41
CA VAL A 23 40.17 78.32 -27.48
C VAL A 23 39.40 77.11 -26.96
N VAL A 24 39.35 76.06 -27.78
CA VAL A 24 38.71 74.77 -27.44
C VAL A 24 39.74 73.80 -26.87
N ALA A 25 39.42 73.18 -25.73
CA ALA A 25 40.25 72.17 -25.08
C ALA A 25 39.41 70.93 -24.68
N PRO A 26 39.77 69.71 -25.12
CA PRO A 26 39.10 68.49 -24.67
C PRO A 26 39.45 68.15 -23.22
N ILE A 27 38.46 67.76 -22.41
CA ILE A 27 38.69 67.16 -21.10
C ILE A 27 38.93 65.66 -21.30
N ARG A 28 40.12 65.18 -20.93
CA ARG A 28 40.44 63.75 -20.86
C ARG A 28 40.23 63.21 -19.43
N PRO A 29 39.62 62.02 -19.26
CA PRO A 29 39.41 61.38 -17.96
C PRO A 29 40.69 61.11 -17.16
N THR A 30 40.59 61.04 -15.82
CA THR A 30 41.71 60.54 -14.99
C THR A 30 41.90 59.02 -15.05
N SER A 31 40.91 58.26 -15.54
CA SER A 31 41.02 56.80 -15.72
C SER A 31 42.08 56.37 -16.74
N GLY A 32 42.52 57.29 -17.61
CA GLY A 32 43.39 57.01 -18.75
C GLY A 32 42.65 56.55 -20.01
N ASP A 33 41.32 56.48 -19.96
CA ASP A 33 40.48 56.27 -21.15
C ASP A 33 40.50 57.48 -22.09
N GLU A 34 40.10 57.27 -23.34
CA GLU A 34 39.99 58.35 -24.33
C GLU A 34 38.82 59.30 -24.01
N TYR A 35 37.71 58.75 -23.49
CA TYR A 35 36.46 59.45 -23.13
C TYR A 35 35.91 58.93 -21.80
N PHE A 36 34.88 59.58 -21.26
CA PHE A 36 34.23 59.14 -20.02
C PHE A 36 33.30 57.94 -20.31
N GLU A 37 33.90 56.76 -20.43
CA GLU A 37 33.24 55.49 -20.75
C GLU A 37 32.42 54.99 -19.53
N LEU A 38 31.11 54.79 -19.72
CA LEU A 38 30.09 54.70 -18.67
C LEU A 38 29.87 53.29 -18.10
N PHE A 39 30.95 52.51 -18.02
CA PHE A 39 30.98 51.24 -17.31
C PHE A 39 31.48 51.50 -15.89
N PHE A 40 30.68 51.14 -14.89
CA PHE A 40 30.98 51.40 -13.47
C PHE A 40 31.05 50.09 -12.68
N ARG A 41 31.81 50.10 -11.57
CA ARG A 41 31.81 49.03 -10.57
C ARG A 41 31.82 49.62 -9.16
N GLU A 42 30.90 49.16 -8.32
CA GLU A 42 30.92 49.38 -6.88
C GLU A 42 32.06 48.53 -6.28
N ASP A 43 33.08 49.20 -5.75
CA ASP A 43 34.20 48.59 -5.05
C ASP A 43 33.86 48.51 -3.56
N THR A 44 33.35 47.35 -3.16
CA THR A 44 32.88 47.08 -1.79
C THR A 44 34.00 46.92 -0.77
N GLU A 45 35.23 46.64 -1.20
CA GLU A 45 36.42 46.57 -0.35
C GLU A 45 36.88 47.98 0.05
N TYR A 46 36.99 48.88 -0.94
CA TYR A 46 37.49 50.25 -0.73
C TYR A 46 36.40 51.32 -0.57
N ASN A 47 35.11 50.93 -0.60
CA ASN A 47 33.94 51.82 -0.48
C ASN A 47 33.98 53.02 -1.44
N ARG A 48 34.19 52.73 -2.73
CA ARG A 48 34.26 53.72 -3.83
C ARG A 48 33.54 53.21 -5.08
N VAL A 49 33.33 54.09 -6.04
CA VAL A 49 32.91 53.71 -7.40
C VAL A 49 34.13 53.82 -8.33
N ILE A 50 34.39 52.78 -9.12
CA ILE A 50 35.36 52.78 -10.22
C ILE A 50 34.58 52.93 -11.53
N TYR A 51 35.12 53.65 -12.51
CA TYR A 51 34.55 53.76 -13.87
C TYR A 51 35.61 53.52 -14.96
N GLY A 52 35.17 53.47 -16.23
CA GLY A 52 36.03 53.39 -17.41
C GLY A 52 36.10 51.99 -18.04
N ASN A 53 36.89 51.82 -19.11
CA ASN A 53 36.97 50.54 -19.83
C ASN A 53 37.43 49.36 -18.95
N VAL A 54 38.13 49.64 -17.86
CA VAL A 54 38.53 48.64 -16.84
C VAL A 54 37.33 47.87 -16.25
N CYS A 55 36.13 48.46 -16.25
CA CYS A 55 34.89 47.84 -15.79
C CYS A 55 34.12 47.11 -16.91
N LYS A 56 34.37 47.42 -18.20
CA LYS A 56 33.59 46.95 -19.36
C LYS A 56 33.52 45.42 -19.43
N ASN A 57 34.67 44.75 -19.30
CA ASN A 57 34.74 43.27 -19.35
C ASN A 57 34.07 42.57 -18.16
N ALA A 58 33.94 43.23 -17.00
CA ALA A 58 33.24 42.69 -15.84
C ALA A 58 31.71 42.82 -16.00
N PHE A 59 31.25 43.95 -16.55
CA PHE A 59 29.85 44.18 -16.89
C PHE A 59 29.30 43.14 -17.90
N TYR A 60 29.97 42.90 -19.03
CA TYR A 60 29.46 41.93 -20.04
C TYR A 60 29.48 40.47 -19.56
N LYS A 61 30.32 40.12 -18.58
CA LYS A 61 30.28 38.81 -17.91
C LYS A 61 29.12 38.66 -16.91
N GLY A 62 28.40 39.74 -16.61
CA GLY A 62 27.38 39.76 -15.56
C GLY A 62 27.96 39.70 -14.15
N GLU A 63 29.20 40.17 -13.93
CA GLU A 63 29.77 40.25 -12.58
C GLU A 63 28.90 41.15 -11.68
N LEU A 64 28.63 40.70 -10.45
CA LEU A 64 27.88 41.48 -9.46
C LEU A 64 28.57 42.82 -9.19
N HIS A 65 27.79 43.82 -8.75
CA HIS A 65 28.26 45.19 -8.49
C HIS A 65 28.79 45.97 -9.71
N CYS A 66 28.66 45.43 -10.94
CA CYS A 66 28.96 46.14 -12.18
C CYS A 66 27.70 46.75 -12.81
N PHE A 67 27.85 47.92 -13.44
CA PHE A 67 26.78 48.70 -14.07
C PHE A 67 27.23 49.22 -15.44
N GLY A 68 26.28 49.28 -16.37
CA GLY A 68 26.38 49.80 -17.74
C GLY A 68 24.97 50.14 -18.21
N ASN A 69 24.82 50.76 -19.38
CA ASN A 69 23.55 51.34 -19.86
C ASN A 69 22.91 52.26 -18.79
N VAL A 70 23.74 53.06 -18.12
CA VAL A 70 23.38 53.75 -16.86
C VAL A 70 22.20 54.72 -17.01
N PHE A 71 22.05 55.37 -18.17
CA PHE A 71 20.92 56.25 -18.46
C PHE A 71 19.57 55.54 -18.34
N ARG A 72 19.47 54.33 -18.88
CA ARG A 72 18.28 53.50 -18.76
C ARG A 72 18.07 53.04 -17.32
N LEU A 73 19.13 52.63 -16.61
CA LEU A 73 19.04 52.26 -15.20
C LEU A 73 18.62 53.43 -14.28
N MET A 74 18.96 54.67 -14.65
CA MET A 74 18.49 55.89 -13.98
C MET A 74 17.00 56.14 -14.23
N ALA A 75 16.56 56.08 -15.50
CA ALA A 75 15.15 56.27 -15.86
C ALA A 75 14.24 55.18 -15.26
N GLU A 76 14.69 53.92 -15.30
CA GLU A 76 14.00 52.81 -14.66
C GLU A 76 14.04 52.89 -13.12
N ASN A 77 15.10 53.43 -12.50
CA ASN A 77 15.28 53.46 -11.03
C ASN A 77 15.12 52.07 -10.36
N THR A 78 15.32 50.99 -11.13
CA THR A 78 15.12 49.58 -10.71
C THR A 78 16.29 49.02 -9.91
N ARG A 79 17.41 49.73 -9.87
CA ARG A 79 18.65 49.33 -9.18
C ARG A 79 19.19 50.45 -8.31
N THR A 80 19.99 50.07 -7.31
CA THR A 80 20.75 50.95 -6.42
C THR A 80 22.13 50.34 -6.20
N PHE A 81 23.19 51.14 -6.21
CA PHE A 81 24.49 50.70 -5.68
C PHE A 81 24.55 50.94 -4.16
N SER A 82 25.52 50.37 -3.47
CA SER A 82 25.78 50.65 -2.05
C SER A 82 27.09 51.41 -1.85
N LEU A 83 27.11 52.35 -0.90
CA LEU A 83 28.32 53.07 -0.48
C LEU A 83 28.26 53.31 1.03
N TYR A 84 29.30 52.93 1.77
CA TYR A 84 29.33 52.97 3.25
C TYR A 84 28.10 52.28 3.89
N GLY A 85 27.63 51.18 3.28
CA GLY A 85 26.45 50.42 3.71
C GLY A 85 25.10 51.11 3.45
N ARG A 86 25.06 52.20 2.68
CA ARG A 86 23.83 52.91 2.30
C ARG A 86 23.53 52.72 0.82
N LYS A 87 22.29 52.38 0.48
CA LYS A 87 21.82 52.36 -0.91
C LYS A 87 21.77 53.77 -1.49
N GLN A 88 22.24 53.91 -2.72
CA GLN A 88 22.28 55.15 -3.51
C GLN A 88 21.59 54.94 -4.87
N PRO A 89 20.89 55.95 -5.42
CA PRO A 89 20.33 55.88 -6.77
C PRO A 89 21.45 55.90 -7.83
N ILE A 90 21.20 55.28 -8.99
CA ILE A 90 22.19 55.17 -10.08
C ILE A 90 22.67 56.54 -10.59
N SER A 91 21.85 57.59 -10.47
CA SER A 91 22.24 58.98 -10.81
C SER A 91 23.47 59.46 -10.04
N HIS A 92 23.72 58.98 -8.82
CA HIS A 92 24.89 59.39 -8.03
C HIS A 92 26.22 58.77 -8.54
N LEU A 93 26.21 57.79 -9.46
CA LEU A 93 27.45 57.16 -9.95
C LEU A 93 28.45 58.18 -10.54
N PHE A 94 27.99 59.15 -11.32
CA PHE A 94 28.85 60.18 -11.92
C PHE A 94 29.58 61.05 -10.89
N LYS A 95 28.96 61.25 -9.71
CA LYS A 95 29.52 62.01 -8.59
C LYS A 95 30.52 61.18 -7.80
N GLU A 96 30.10 59.99 -7.36
CA GLU A 96 30.90 59.10 -6.51
C GLU A 96 32.07 58.43 -7.27
N ALA A 97 32.01 58.38 -8.60
CA ALA A 97 33.12 57.99 -9.47
C ALA A 97 34.09 59.14 -9.80
N GLY A 98 33.80 60.37 -9.36
CA GLY A 98 34.67 61.55 -9.54
C GLY A 98 34.51 62.32 -10.86
N ILE A 99 33.81 61.79 -11.86
CA ILE A 99 33.63 62.39 -13.20
C ILE A 99 33.21 63.87 -13.12
N LEU A 100 32.21 64.18 -12.29
CA LEU A 100 31.72 65.56 -12.15
C LEU A 100 32.73 66.50 -11.47
N ASN A 101 33.65 65.97 -10.65
CA ASN A 101 34.71 66.76 -10.03
C ASN A 101 35.81 67.10 -11.05
N GLU A 102 36.19 66.16 -11.93
CA GLU A 102 37.14 66.41 -13.01
C GLU A 102 36.67 67.56 -13.92
N TRP A 103 35.38 67.57 -14.28
CA TRP A 103 34.78 68.65 -15.08
C TRP A 103 34.79 69.98 -14.32
N LYS A 104 34.49 69.97 -13.02
CA LYS A 104 34.52 71.18 -12.15
C LYS A 104 35.92 71.76 -12.00
N GLU A 105 36.94 70.93 -11.87
CA GLU A 105 38.33 71.37 -11.70
C GLU A 105 38.83 72.09 -12.95
N ARG A 106 38.66 71.48 -14.14
CA ARG A 106 39.09 72.09 -15.42
C ARG A 106 38.26 73.32 -15.79
N ALA A 107 36.96 73.34 -15.48
CA ALA A 107 36.12 74.52 -15.71
C ALA A 107 36.45 75.72 -14.78
N ARG A 108 37.24 75.51 -13.72
CA ARG A 108 37.54 76.50 -12.65
C ARG A 108 39.04 76.72 -12.46
N GLU A 109 39.83 76.59 -13.53
CA GLU A 109 41.26 76.89 -13.53
C GLU A 109 41.55 78.38 -13.26
N ASP A 110 40.65 79.29 -13.68
CA ASP A 110 40.65 80.71 -13.29
C ASP A 110 40.63 80.88 -11.75
N ALA A 111 41.80 81.21 -11.18
CA ALA A 111 42.03 81.13 -9.73
C ALA A 111 41.17 82.06 -8.87
N GLU A 112 40.71 83.19 -9.41
CA GLU A 112 40.07 84.27 -8.64
C GLU A 112 38.59 84.01 -8.30
N ASN A 113 37.89 83.12 -9.02
CA ASN A 113 36.44 82.91 -8.89
C ASN A 113 36.04 81.49 -8.45
N ARG A 114 36.89 80.81 -7.68
CA ARG A 114 36.65 79.45 -7.19
C ARG A 114 35.54 79.39 -6.12
N GLY A 115 34.30 79.18 -6.57
CA GLY A 115 33.25 78.56 -5.75
C GLY A 115 31.81 79.04 -5.99
N ALA A 116 31.61 80.30 -6.40
CA ALA A 116 30.29 80.95 -6.33
C ALA A 116 29.42 80.82 -7.59
N MET A 117 30.02 80.70 -8.78
CA MET A 117 29.29 80.73 -10.05
C MET A 117 28.97 79.30 -10.56
N PRO A 118 27.76 79.07 -11.13
CA PRO A 118 27.42 77.82 -11.79
C PRO A 118 28.18 77.67 -13.11
N ILE A 119 28.48 76.43 -13.51
CA ILE A 119 29.20 76.14 -14.75
C ILE A 119 28.20 76.13 -15.91
N SER A 120 28.30 77.11 -16.81
CA SER A 120 27.48 77.14 -18.03
C SER A 120 27.82 75.93 -18.91
N THR A 121 26.81 75.11 -19.16
CA THR A 121 26.95 73.80 -19.82
C THR A 121 26.00 73.70 -21.01
N TYR A 122 26.45 73.08 -22.10
CA TYR A 122 25.67 72.78 -23.30
C TYR A 122 25.78 71.30 -23.63
N ILE A 123 24.69 70.67 -24.09
CA ILE A 123 24.64 69.22 -24.28
C ILE A 123 24.09 68.87 -25.67
N SER A 124 24.74 67.93 -26.34
CA SER A 124 24.15 67.16 -27.44
C SER A 124 23.99 65.72 -26.96
N PHE A 125 22.76 65.24 -26.84
CA PHE A 125 22.51 63.82 -26.55
C PHE A 125 22.51 63.01 -27.85
N SER A 126 22.97 61.77 -27.79
CA SER A 126 22.64 60.78 -28.84
C SER A 126 21.14 60.50 -28.85
N ALA A 127 20.62 60.05 -29.99
CA ALA A 127 19.20 59.77 -30.17
C ALA A 127 18.70 58.66 -29.20
N ASP A 128 19.57 57.69 -28.88
CA ASP A 128 19.24 56.47 -28.13
C ASP A 128 19.27 56.64 -26.60
N VAL A 129 19.51 57.86 -26.11
CA VAL A 129 19.32 58.20 -24.69
C VAL A 129 17.86 58.60 -24.49
N ASP A 130 17.08 57.83 -23.70
CA ASP A 130 15.66 58.09 -23.42
C ASP A 130 15.41 59.53 -22.92
N TYR A 131 14.30 60.18 -23.27
CA TYR A 131 14.02 61.56 -22.81
C TYR A 131 13.88 61.63 -21.28
N ALA A 132 13.33 60.59 -20.66
CA ALA A 132 13.34 60.39 -19.21
C ALA A 132 14.76 60.47 -18.62
N ALA A 133 15.72 59.81 -19.25
CA ALA A 133 17.12 59.81 -18.82
C ALA A 133 17.79 61.18 -19.07
N ARG A 134 17.44 61.88 -20.17
CA ARG A 134 17.90 63.26 -20.43
C ARG A 134 17.41 64.25 -19.37
N ASN A 135 16.16 64.12 -18.89
CA ASN A 135 15.65 64.92 -17.76
C ASN A 135 16.43 64.61 -16.47
N ILE A 136 16.54 63.34 -16.06
CA ILE A 136 17.29 62.96 -14.84
C ILE A 136 18.74 63.44 -14.89
N PHE A 137 19.44 63.28 -16.02
CA PHE A 137 20.85 63.69 -16.12
C PHE A 137 21.02 65.21 -15.99
N VAL A 138 20.14 66.00 -16.62
CA VAL A 138 20.20 67.46 -16.53
C VAL A 138 19.81 67.95 -15.14
N GLU A 139 18.77 67.38 -14.52
CA GLU A 139 18.20 67.91 -13.27
C GLU A 139 18.93 67.36 -12.04
N GLN A 140 19.09 66.04 -11.93
CA GLN A 140 19.63 65.37 -10.73
C GLN A 140 21.16 65.17 -10.77
N VAL A 141 21.74 64.92 -11.95
CA VAL A 141 23.19 64.67 -12.06
C VAL A 141 23.97 65.98 -12.25
N LEU A 142 23.48 66.87 -13.10
CA LEU A 142 24.13 68.16 -13.39
C LEU A 142 23.62 69.31 -12.52
N GLY A 143 22.29 69.45 -12.38
CA GLY A 143 21.66 70.55 -11.65
C GLY A 143 22.02 70.60 -10.17
N GLU A 144 21.86 69.48 -9.45
CA GLU A 144 22.23 69.36 -8.02
C GLU A 144 23.72 69.65 -7.76
N GLU A 145 24.57 69.40 -8.75
CA GLU A 145 26.02 69.57 -8.65
C GLU A 145 26.53 70.95 -9.13
N GLY A 146 25.63 71.86 -9.52
CA GLY A 146 25.95 73.27 -9.84
C GLY A 146 26.37 73.52 -11.29
N PHE A 147 26.02 72.63 -12.21
CA PHE A 147 26.09 72.88 -13.65
C PHE A 147 24.76 73.48 -14.13
N HIS A 148 24.82 74.58 -14.88
CA HIS A 148 23.64 75.22 -15.46
C HIS A 148 23.59 74.92 -16.95
N VAL A 149 22.69 74.01 -17.34
CA VAL A 149 22.49 73.59 -18.73
C VAL A 149 21.68 74.66 -19.47
N GLY A 150 22.32 75.32 -20.45
CA GLY A 150 21.73 76.44 -21.20
C GLY A 150 20.88 75.99 -22.39
N GLU A 151 21.31 74.94 -23.10
CA GLU A 151 20.54 74.24 -24.13
C GLU A 151 21.07 72.81 -24.27
N ARG A 152 20.19 71.87 -24.66
CA ARG A 152 20.40 70.43 -24.61
C ARG A 152 19.81 69.62 -25.79
N THR A 153 19.12 70.24 -26.76
CA THR A 153 18.41 69.50 -27.82
C THR A 153 19.01 69.55 -29.21
N VAL A 154 20.05 70.35 -29.47
CA VAL A 154 20.66 70.41 -30.81
C VAL A 154 21.30 69.04 -31.13
N PRO A 155 20.90 68.35 -32.21
CA PRO A 155 21.48 67.06 -32.57
C PRO A 155 22.94 67.18 -33.02
N ILE A 156 23.72 66.12 -32.80
CA ILE A 156 25.16 66.13 -33.15
C ILE A 156 25.38 66.25 -34.66
N GLU A 157 24.43 65.79 -35.47
CA GLU A 157 24.40 65.94 -36.92
C GLU A 157 24.29 67.41 -37.36
N HIS A 158 23.48 68.21 -36.66
CA HIS A 158 23.34 69.64 -36.94
C HIS A 158 24.63 70.38 -36.54
N LEU A 159 25.17 70.09 -35.35
CA LEU A 159 26.45 70.66 -34.90
C LEU A 159 27.60 70.29 -35.84
N ALA A 160 27.62 69.08 -36.38
CA ALA A 160 28.65 68.61 -37.30
C ALA A 160 28.51 69.22 -38.71
N LEU A 161 27.29 69.41 -39.22
CA LEU A 161 27.04 70.18 -40.46
C LEU A 161 27.54 71.63 -40.31
N GLU A 162 27.20 72.28 -39.20
CA GLU A 162 27.67 73.63 -38.86
C GLU A 162 29.21 73.67 -38.68
N HIS A 163 29.82 72.65 -38.05
CA HIS A 163 31.28 72.52 -38.00
C HIS A 163 31.90 72.37 -39.40
N ALA A 164 31.27 71.61 -40.30
CA ALA A 164 31.70 71.46 -41.69
C ALA A 164 31.58 72.76 -42.51
N VAL A 165 30.61 73.63 -42.21
CA VAL A 165 30.56 75.01 -42.75
C VAL A 165 31.77 75.82 -42.29
N ARG A 166 32.10 75.80 -40.99
CA ARG A 166 33.24 76.54 -40.42
C ARG A 166 34.59 76.06 -40.97
N LEU A 167 34.71 74.76 -41.26
CA LEU A 167 35.86 74.18 -41.98
C LEU A 167 35.84 74.43 -43.51
N ASN A 168 34.91 75.22 -44.03
CA ASN A 168 34.68 75.50 -45.46
C ASN A 168 34.41 74.24 -46.33
N LYS A 169 34.06 73.10 -45.72
CA LYS A 169 33.67 71.86 -46.41
C LYS A 169 32.23 71.94 -46.95
N VAL A 170 31.34 72.71 -46.30
CA VAL A 170 29.94 72.91 -46.74
C VAL A 170 29.68 74.38 -47.10
N GLN A 171 29.64 74.68 -48.41
CA GLN A 171 29.45 76.05 -48.93
C GLN A 171 28.18 76.24 -49.76
N GLN A 172 27.62 75.18 -50.33
CA GLN A 172 26.44 75.27 -51.19
C GLN A 172 25.13 75.24 -50.37
N GLU A 173 24.07 75.81 -50.95
CA GLU A 173 22.70 75.63 -50.50
C GLU A 173 22.10 74.35 -51.10
N GLY A 174 21.13 73.74 -50.40
CA GLY A 174 20.49 72.49 -50.80
C GLY A 174 20.64 71.39 -49.76
N THR A 175 20.48 70.14 -50.18
CA THR A 175 20.10 69.06 -49.28
C THR A 175 21.22 68.06 -49.05
N TYR A 176 21.49 67.76 -47.78
CA TYR A 176 22.60 66.95 -47.29
C TYR A 176 22.07 65.76 -46.50
N LEU A 177 22.70 64.59 -46.69
CA LEU A 177 22.43 63.38 -45.92
C LEU A 177 23.52 63.25 -44.86
N VAL A 178 23.13 63.10 -43.60
CA VAL A 178 24.03 62.79 -42.50
C VAL A 178 23.82 61.33 -42.10
N LEU A 179 24.92 60.59 -41.98
CA LEU A 179 25.00 59.21 -41.52
C LEU A 179 25.82 59.22 -40.22
N ASN A 180 25.23 58.78 -39.13
CA ASN A 180 25.79 58.84 -37.79
C ASN A 180 25.92 57.43 -37.19
N ALA A 181 27.16 57.08 -36.88
CA ALA A 181 27.67 55.80 -36.42
C ALA A 181 28.63 56.04 -35.22
N TYR A 182 28.24 56.95 -34.32
CA TYR A 182 28.97 57.22 -33.07
C TYR A 182 28.73 56.18 -31.98
N ASN A 183 27.74 55.29 -32.14
CA ASN A 183 27.38 54.23 -31.21
C ASN A 183 26.93 52.95 -31.95
N GLU A 184 26.18 52.07 -31.29
CA GLU A 184 25.77 50.77 -31.84
C GLU A 184 24.75 50.88 -32.99
N ASP A 185 23.95 51.95 -33.05
CA ASP A 185 22.87 52.14 -34.01
C ASP A 185 23.24 53.12 -35.13
N LEU A 186 22.84 52.83 -36.37
CA LEU A 186 23.07 53.72 -37.51
C LEU A 186 21.90 54.69 -37.66
N HIS A 187 22.10 55.92 -37.19
CA HIS A 187 21.18 57.02 -37.39
C HIS A 187 21.44 57.71 -38.72
N PHE A 188 20.38 58.09 -39.44
CA PHE A 188 20.53 58.81 -40.69
C PHE A 188 19.41 59.83 -40.89
N SER A 189 19.80 61.04 -41.28
CA SER A 189 18.91 62.18 -41.34
C SER A 189 19.23 63.08 -42.52
N ILE A 190 18.20 63.74 -43.03
CA ILE A 190 18.29 64.61 -44.20
C ILE A 190 18.09 66.05 -43.71
N TYR A 191 19.08 66.90 -43.94
CA TYR A 191 19.03 68.32 -43.64
C TYR A 191 19.01 69.12 -44.94
N ARG A 192 18.11 70.12 -45.03
CA ARG A 192 18.17 71.12 -46.09
C ARG A 192 18.83 72.38 -45.56
N ARG A 193 19.92 72.79 -46.19
CA ARG A 193 20.47 74.13 -46.02
C ARG A 193 19.66 75.13 -46.85
N LYS A 194 19.26 76.23 -46.22
CA LYS A 194 18.63 77.37 -46.88
C LYS A 194 18.87 78.66 -46.10
N ASP A 195 19.17 79.73 -46.82
CA ASP A 195 19.43 81.08 -46.30
C ASP A 195 20.54 81.05 -45.21
N GLY A 196 21.56 80.22 -45.43
CA GLY A 196 22.67 79.96 -44.51
C GLY A 196 22.41 78.87 -43.44
N THR A 197 21.16 78.63 -43.04
CA THR A 197 20.75 77.76 -41.92
C THR A 197 20.41 76.32 -42.34
N PHE A 198 20.49 75.34 -41.43
CA PHE A 198 20.08 73.95 -41.68
C PHE A 198 18.78 73.56 -40.97
N VAL A 199 17.80 73.04 -41.72
CA VAL A 199 16.55 72.47 -41.19
C VAL A 199 16.51 70.96 -41.44
N ARG A 200 16.24 70.16 -40.40
CA ARG A 200 16.06 68.70 -40.52
C ARG A 200 14.71 68.41 -41.19
N LEU A 201 14.73 67.65 -42.29
CA LEU A 201 13.53 67.23 -43.03
C LEU A 201 12.96 65.91 -42.51
N ALA A 202 13.83 64.95 -42.24
CA ALA A 202 13.49 63.62 -41.73
C ALA A 202 14.70 62.99 -41.04
N GLU A 203 14.43 62.00 -40.20
CA GLU A 203 15.40 61.11 -39.55
C GLU A 203 14.87 59.67 -39.57
N ASN A 204 15.76 58.70 -39.50
CA ASN A 204 15.46 57.27 -39.36
C ASN A 204 16.67 56.55 -38.74
N VAL A 205 16.46 55.32 -38.27
CA VAL A 205 17.50 54.49 -37.62
C VAL A 205 17.54 53.08 -38.22
N LEU A 206 18.73 52.51 -38.27
CA LEU A 206 19.01 51.11 -38.60
C LEU A 206 19.74 50.48 -37.40
N PRO A 207 19.02 49.74 -36.52
CA PRO A 207 19.59 49.23 -35.27
C PRO A 207 20.75 48.25 -35.48
N GLY A 208 21.74 48.30 -34.60
CA GLY A 208 22.95 47.45 -34.59
C GLY A 208 23.95 47.69 -35.73
N LEU A 209 23.69 48.68 -36.60
CA LEU A 209 24.45 48.91 -37.84
C LEU A 209 25.38 50.14 -37.78
N GLY A 210 25.53 50.76 -36.60
CA GLY A 210 26.47 51.86 -36.34
C GLY A 210 27.91 51.42 -36.05
N THR A 211 28.15 50.11 -35.87
CA THR A 211 29.50 49.55 -35.68
C THR A 211 30.27 49.43 -37.00
N ASP A 212 31.59 49.16 -36.96
CA ASP A 212 32.35 48.82 -38.18
C ASP A 212 31.74 47.55 -38.80
N PRO A 213 31.22 47.59 -40.05
CA PRO A 213 30.53 46.44 -40.64
C PRO A 213 31.44 45.21 -40.83
N ARG A 214 32.78 45.35 -40.71
CA ARG A 214 33.72 44.23 -40.64
C ARG A 214 33.54 43.39 -39.37
N VAL A 215 33.11 43.97 -38.24
CA VAL A 215 32.79 43.25 -36.98
C VAL A 215 31.71 42.23 -37.26
N ARG A 216 30.59 42.71 -37.82
CA ARG A 216 29.45 41.87 -38.15
C ARG A 216 29.79 40.83 -39.22
N ALA A 217 30.48 41.24 -40.29
CA ALA A 217 30.92 40.34 -41.34
C ALA A 217 31.79 39.18 -40.80
N LEU A 218 32.76 39.50 -39.94
CA LEU A 218 33.65 38.51 -39.32
C LEU A 218 32.87 37.52 -38.44
N VAL A 219 31.99 38.02 -37.57
CA VAL A 219 31.20 37.18 -36.67
C VAL A 219 30.24 36.28 -37.44
N GLU A 220 29.57 36.78 -38.48
CA GLU A 220 28.72 35.97 -39.34
C GLU A 220 29.52 34.85 -40.04
N ILE A 221 30.76 35.13 -40.49
CA ILE A 221 31.65 34.11 -41.10
C ILE A 221 32.09 33.06 -40.06
N VAL A 222 32.44 33.48 -38.84
CA VAL A 222 32.83 32.57 -37.74
C VAL A 222 31.66 31.65 -37.36
N VAL A 223 30.48 32.21 -37.14
CA VAL A 223 29.26 31.46 -36.82
C VAL A 223 28.85 30.56 -37.98
N ALA A 224 28.90 31.03 -39.23
CA ALA A 224 28.60 30.20 -40.40
C ALA A 224 29.57 29.01 -40.51
N LYS A 225 30.88 29.21 -40.32
CA LYS A 225 31.87 28.13 -40.41
C LYS A 225 31.68 27.05 -39.34
N ILE A 226 31.36 27.43 -38.09
CA ILE A 226 31.04 26.45 -37.03
C ILE A 226 29.69 25.79 -37.31
N ASN A 227 28.65 26.57 -37.62
CA ASN A 227 27.28 26.08 -37.75
C ASN A 227 27.03 25.26 -39.03
N ASN A 228 27.85 25.43 -40.07
CA ASN A 228 27.84 24.57 -41.27
C ASN A 228 28.40 23.16 -41.00
N VAL A 229 29.08 22.94 -39.85
CA VAL A 229 29.58 21.62 -39.42
C VAL A 229 28.74 21.06 -38.27
N GLN A 230 28.33 21.91 -37.32
CA GLN A 230 27.70 21.49 -36.07
C GLN A 230 26.15 21.63 -36.04
N HIS A 231 25.58 22.49 -36.90
CA HIS A 231 24.14 22.72 -37.07
C HIS A 231 23.34 23.10 -35.80
N PHE A 232 23.98 23.65 -34.76
CA PHE A 232 23.32 24.07 -33.52
C PHE A 232 22.25 25.17 -33.70
N LEU A 233 22.42 26.05 -34.68
CA LEU A 233 21.59 27.23 -34.92
C LEU A 233 20.75 27.03 -36.19
N SER A 234 19.48 26.68 -36.00
CA SER A 234 18.55 26.35 -37.09
C SER A 234 17.74 27.55 -37.58
N THR A 235 17.41 28.49 -36.69
CA THR A 235 16.55 29.66 -36.98
C THR A 235 17.37 30.95 -37.15
N PRO A 236 16.87 31.96 -37.89
CA PRO A 236 17.49 33.28 -37.96
C PRO A 236 17.69 33.91 -36.57
N GLU A 237 16.71 33.78 -35.68
CA GLU A 237 16.70 34.39 -34.35
C GLU A 237 17.71 33.74 -33.40
N GLN A 238 18.04 32.45 -33.60
CA GLN A 238 19.15 31.79 -32.90
C GLN A 238 20.51 32.28 -33.40
N LYS A 239 20.64 32.49 -34.72
CA LYS A 239 21.89 33.03 -35.31
C LYS A 239 22.13 34.46 -34.85
N GLU A 240 21.08 35.29 -34.84
CA GLU A 240 21.16 36.69 -34.41
C GLU A 240 21.70 36.83 -32.98
N ARG A 241 21.16 36.03 -32.03
CA ARG A 241 21.65 36.00 -30.64
C ARG A 241 23.10 35.56 -30.53
N GLU A 242 23.53 34.61 -31.38
CA GLU A 242 24.92 34.13 -31.38
C GLU A 242 25.87 35.14 -32.03
N TYR A 243 25.40 35.94 -32.99
CA TYR A 243 26.18 37.05 -33.53
C TYR A 243 26.44 38.09 -32.42
N CYS A 244 25.40 38.61 -31.76
CA CYS A 244 25.55 39.55 -30.65
C CYS A 244 26.38 39.00 -29.48
N ASN A 245 26.32 37.68 -29.21
CA ASN A 245 27.16 37.03 -28.20
C ASN A 245 28.66 37.05 -28.56
N LEU A 246 29.03 37.03 -29.85
CA LEU A 246 30.42 36.94 -30.30
C LEU A 246 30.99 38.28 -30.79
N GLU A 247 30.16 39.28 -31.06
CA GLU A 247 30.56 40.66 -31.41
C GLU A 247 31.48 41.28 -30.32
N GLN A 248 31.31 40.92 -29.04
CA GLN A 248 32.20 41.31 -27.94
C GLN A 248 33.68 40.86 -28.07
N HIS A 249 33.99 39.96 -29.01
CA HIS A 249 35.35 39.47 -29.29
C HIS A 249 35.89 39.96 -30.65
N ALA A 250 35.03 40.52 -31.49
CA ALA A 250 35.33 40.78 -32.90
C ALA A 250 36.41 41.84 -33.12
N ASP A 251 36.45 42.91 -32.30
CA ASP A 251 37.48 43.96 -32.40
C ASP A 251 38.90 43.40 -32.29
N GLU A 252 39.13 42.47 -31.37
CA GLU A 252 40.44 41.87 -31.16
C GLU A 252 40.79 40.88 -32.28
N TRP A 253 39.80 40.11 -32.77
CA TRP A 253 39.98 39.27 -33.96
C TRP A 253 40.27 40.11 -35.22
N LEU A 254 39.62 41.27 -35.40
CA LEU A 254 39.91 42.20 -36.50
C LEU A 254 41.31 42.80 -36.42
N ARG A 255 41.77 43.21 -35.22
CA ARG A 255 43.16 43.68 -35.03
C ARG A 255 44.18 42.61 -35.40
N GLN A 256 43.92 41.36 -35.01
CA GLN A 256 44.75 40.23 -35.38
C GLN A 256 44.71 39.94 -36.89
N LEU A 257 43.54 40.09 -37.52
CA LEU A 257 43.35 39.93 -38.97
C LEU A 257 44.09 41.01 -39.77
N ASP A 258 43.93 42.29 -39.40
CA ASP A 258 44.62 43.43 -40.02
C ASP A 258 46.16 43.35 -39.82
N ALA A 259 46.62 42.66 -38.78
CA ALA A 259 48.04 42.34 -38.59
C ALA A 259 48.56 41.18 -39.49
N THR A 260 47.69 40.33 -40.05
CA THR A 260 48.11 39.22 -40.93
C THR A 260 48.55 39.72 -42.32
N ARG A 261 49.86 39.68 -42.58
CA ARG A 261 50.41 40.12 -43.87
C ARG A 261 50.16 39.11 -44.99
N GLY A 262 49.61 39.60 -46.10
CA GLY A 262 49.59 38.90 -47.39
C GLY A 262 48.49 37.84 -47.53
N GLY A 263 47.28 38.12 -47.06
CA GLY A 263 46.10 37.26 -47.30
C GLY A 263 46.12 35.91 -46.58
N ARG A 264 46.99 35.75 -45.58
CA ARG A 264 47.04 34.53 -44.76
C ARG A 264 45.77 34.40 -43.91
N PRO A 265 45.23 33.20 -43.68
CA PRO A 265 44.15 33.01 -42.72
C PRO A 265 44.61 33.37 -41.30
N LEU A 266 43.77 34.09 -40.57
CA LEU A 266 43.81 34.16 -39.12
C LEU A 266 43.18 32.87 -38.55
N HIS A 267 43.87 32.22 -37.62
CA HIS A 267 43.33 31.10 -36.86
C HIS A 267 42.79 31.61 -35.51
N ILE A 268 41.49 31.84 -35.45
CA ILE A 268 40.77 32.19 -34.22
C ILE A 268 40.55 30.90 -33.44
N THR A 269 40.98 30.85 -32.19
CA THR A 269 40.90 29.63 -31.35
C THR A 269 39.98 29.85 -30.15
N GLY A 270 39.40 28.76 -29.65
CA GLY A 270 38.61 28.79 -28.42
C GLY A 270 37.21 29.42 -28.54
N VAL A 271 36.68 29.63 -29.74
CA VAL A 271 35.35 30.23 -29.97
C VAL A 271 34.26 29.35 -29.35
N ARG A 272 33.38 29.92 -28.53
CA ARG A 272 32.31 29.16 -27.86
C ARG A 272 30.95 29.76 -28.16
N PHE A 273 30.05 28.95 -28.70
CA PHE A 273 28.65 29.32 -28.85
C PHE A 273 27.92 29.33 -27.50
N SER A 274 27.00 30.28 -27.30
CA SER A 274 26.09 30.36 -26.16
C SER A 274 25.31 29.06 -25.93
N VAL A 275 24.93 28.38 -27.02
CA VAL A 275 24.17 27.12 -27.00
C VAL A 275 25.03 25.86 -26.79
N ALA A 276 26.37 25.98 -26.67
CA ALA A 276 27.28 24.84 -26.59
C ALA A 276 28.28 24.92 -25.43
N PRO A 277 28.63 23.78 -24.78
CA PRO A 277 29.71 23.73 -23.80
C PRO A 277 31.11 23.72 -24.45
N ASN A 278 31.20 23.27 -25.71
CA ASN A 278 32.46 23.06 -26.41
C ASN A 278 33.02 24.35 -27.03
N THR A 279 34.35 24.39 -27.17
CA THR A 279 35.09 25.41 -27.94
C THR A 279 35.43 24.91 -29.34
N PHE A 280 35.54 25.83 -30.30
CA PHE A 280 35.80 25.59 -31.70
C PHE A 280 36.90 26.52 -32.22
N ASP A 281 37.71 26.02 -33.14
CA ASP A 281 38.76 26.80 -33.81
C ASP A 281 38.34 27.06 -35.27
N VAL A 282 38.50 28.30 -35.73
CA VAL A 282 38.03 28.78 -37.04
C VAL A 282 39.13 29.52 -37.78
N SER A 283 39.27 29.24 -39.07
CA SER A 283 40.21 29.95 -39.95
C SER A 283 39.45 30.94 -40.82
N VAL A 284 39.83 32.23 -40.81
CA VAL A 284 39.16 33.31 -41.57
C VAL A 284 40.18 34.15 -42.33
N THR A 285 39.87 34.59 -43.55
CA THR A 285 40.72 35.51 -44.33
C THR A 285 40.12 36.92 -44.42
N ALA A 286 40.97 37.92 -44.65
CA ALA A 286 40.52 39.29 -44.89
C ALA A 286 39.66 39.42 -46.17
N GLU A 287 39.86 38.55 -47.17
CA GLU A 287 39.07 38.53 -48.40
C GLU A 287 37.61 38.06 -48.14
N GLU A 288 37.42 37.05 -47.29
CA GLU A 288 36.08 36.62 -46.87
C GLU A 288 35.35 37.73 -46.11
N VAL A 289 36.02 38.37 -45.14
CA VAL A 289 35.45 39.47 -44.34
C VAL A 289 35.11 40.66 -45.23
N ASN A 290 36.01 41.09 -46.12
CA ASN A 290 35.74 42.20 -47.04
C ASN A 290 34.58 41.88 -47.99
N GLY A 291 34.53 40.67 -48.55
CA GLY A 291 33.45 40.22 -49.43
C GLY A 291 32.08 40.20 -48.74
N ARG A 292 31.99 39.77 -47.47
CA ARG A 292 30.73 39.86 -46.71
C ARG A 292 30.42 41.31 -46.30
N THR A 293 31.43 42.12 -45.99
CA THR A 293 31.29 43.54 -45.64
C THR A 293 30.68 44.34 -46.80
N GLU A 294 31.13 44.12 -48.05
CA GLU A 294 30.54 44.76 -49.24
C GLU A 294 29.04 44.48 -49.36
N ILE A 295 28.61 43.24 -49.09
CA ILE A 295 27.20 42.85 -49.13
C ILE A 295 26.41 43.59 -48.03
N ILE A 296 26.89 43.57 -46.78
CA ILE A 296 26.22 44.25 -45.65
C ILE A 296 26.09 45.76 -45.94
N VAL A 297 27.18 46.41 -46.35
CA VAL A 297 27.18 47.85 -46.67
C VAL A 297 26.23 48.17 -47.83
N ARG A 298 26.18 47.34 -48.88
CA ARG A 298 25.23 47.54 -49.99
C ARG A 298 23.79 47.41 -49.52
N ASP A 299 23.49 46.43 -48.67
CA ASP A 299 22.13 46.20 -48.16
C ASP A 299 21.68 47.37 -47.26
N VAL A 300 22.57 47.90 -46.41
CA VAL A 300 22.35 49.14 -45.64
C VAL A 300 22.13 50.35 -46.55
N VAL A 301 22.98 50.55 -47.56
CA VAL A 301 22.86 51.68 -48.49
C VAL A 301 21.59 51.58 -49.35
N ASN A 302 21.07 50.39 -49.62
CA ASN A 302 19.76 50.21 -50.27
C ASN A 302 18.60 50.75 -49.40
N GLU A 303 18.60 50.54 -48.09
CA GLU A 303 17.55 51.11 -47.22
C GLU A 303 17.72 52.62 -47.01
N ILE A 304 18.96 53.13 -46.98
CA ILE A 304 19.22 54.57 -47.00
C ILE A 304 18.72 55.19 -48.34
N ASN A 305 18.98 54.54 -49.48
CA ASN A 305 18.43 54.92 -50.78
C ASN A 305 16.89 54.96 -50.75
N ASN A 306 16.24 53.92 -50.20
CA ASN A 306 14.78 53.87 -50.02
C ASN A 306 14.25 55.05 -49.20
N PHE A 307 14.94 55.45 -48.13
CA PHE A 307 14.57 56.58 -47.27
C PHE A 307 14.77 57.94 -47.97
N VAL A 308 15.90 58.13 -48.67
CA VAL A 308 16.16 59.36 -49.45
C VAL A 308 15.11 59.54 -50.55
N ILE A 309 14.78 58.47 -51.30
CA ILE A 309 13.76 58.50 -52.36
C ILE A 309 12.34 58.81 -51.81
N LYS A 310 12.02 58.37 -50.58
CA LYS A 310 10.74 58.68 -49.91
C LYS A 310 10.67 60.12 -49.37
N THR A 311 11.82 60.74 -49.07
CA THR A 311 11.90 62.04 -48.38
C THR A 311 12.07 63.21 -49.33
N LEU A 312 12.86 63.05 -50.40
CA LEU A 312 13.18 64.13 -51.34
C LEU A 312 12.07 64.32 -52.38
N SER A 313 11.92 65.55 -52.87
CA SER A 313 11.01 65.82 -54.00
C SER A 313 11.56 65.22 -55.30
N PRO A 314 10.73 64.74 -56.24
CA PRO A 314 11.20 64.20 -57.51
C PRO A 314 12.09 65.19 -58.29
N GLY A 315 13.38 64.86 -58.45
CA GLY A 315 14.38 65.72 -59.09
C GLY A 315 15.24 66.56 -58.13
N GLU A 316 14.95 66.55 -56.83
CA GLU A 316 15.85 67.05 -55.79
C GLU A 316 16.99 66.04 -55.58
N MET A 317 18.23 66.53 -55.57
CA MET A 317 19.45 65.71 -55.48
C MET A 317 20.28 66.11 -54.26
N LEU A 318 20.98 65.14 -53.66
CA LEU A 318 21.91 65.40 -52.57
C LEU A 318 23.10 66.26 -53.04
N ARG A 319 23.56 67.15 -52.17
CA ARG A 319 24.72 68.06 -52.36
C ARG A 319 26.00 67.55 -51.69
N GLY A 320 25.89 66.54 -50.85
CA GLY A 320 26.99 65.88 -50.16
C GLY A 320 26.50 64.94 -49.08
N ILE A 321 27.40 64.12 -48.55
CA ILE A 321 27.13 63.17 -47.46
C ILE A 321 28.11 63.44 -46.32
N LEU A 322 27.58 63.54 -45.11
CA LEU A 322 28.35 63.71 -43.88
C LEU A 322 28.34 62.38 -43.10
N PHE A 323 29.53 61.79 -42.94
CA PHE A 323 29.79 60.59 -42.17
C PHE A 323 30.32 60.96 -40.78
N LEU A 324 29.64 60.51 -39.74
CA LEU A 324 30.01 60.75 -38.34
C LEU A 324 30.27 59.42 -37.63
N GLY A 325 31.44 59.28 -37.00
CA GLY A 325 31.81 58.09 -36.24
C GLY A 325 32.78 57.16 -36.98
N ASP A 326 33.35 56.23 -36.21
CA ASP A 326 34.55 55.49 -36.62
C ASP A 326 34.23 54.28 -37.52
N GLY A 327 32.97 53.80 -37.53
CA GLY A 327 32.49 52.75 -38.44
C GLY A 327 32.62 53.10 -39.93
N PHE A 328 32.74 54.38 -40.26
CA PHE A 328 32.98 54.89 -41.62
C PHE A 328 34.46 54.96 -42.03
N ALA A 329 35.39 54.46 -41.22
CA ALA A 329 36.79 54.33 -41.61
C ALA A 329 37.00 53.38 -42.81
N ASN A 330 36.04 52.46 -43.04
CA ASN A 330 36.03 51.58 -44.20
C ASN A 330 35.46 52.28 -45.44
N HIS A 331 36.20 52.23 -46.55
CA HIS A 331 35.87 52.90 -47.81
C HIS A 331 34.70 52.23 -48.57
N GLU A 332 34.22 51.04 -48.18
CA GLU A 332 33.06 50.42 -48.83
C GLU A 332 31.80 51.30 -48.78
N TYR A 333 31.55 52.00 -47.65
CA TYR A 333 30.43 52.95 -47.56
C TYR A 333 30.57 54.08 -48.60
N ALA A 334 31.78 54.64 -48.74
CA ALA A 334 32.08 55.68 -49.72
C ALA A 334 31.81 55.22 -51.17
N LYS A 335 32.24 54.00 -51.52
CA LYS A 335 31.98 53.40 -52.85
C LYS A 335 30.49 53.20 -53.11
N ALA A 336 29.76 52.64 -52.13
CA ALA A 336 28.34 52.33 -52.28
C ALA A 336 27.48 53.60 -52.43
N VAL A 337 27.76 54.67 -51.69
CA VAL A 337 27.00 55.93 -51.81
C VAL A 337 27.39 56.74 -53.06
N THR A 338 28.66 56.76 -53.47
CA THR A 338 29.08 57.48 -54.69
C THR A 338 28.49 56.84 -55.95
N ALA A 339 28.46 55.51 -56.01
CA ALA A 339 27.76 54.76 -57.04
C ALA A 339 26.24 55.05 -57.08
N SER A 340 25.62 55.27 -55.92
CA SER A 340 24.17 55.56 -55.81
C SER A 340 23.81 57.00 -56.22
N TYR A 341 24.56 58.00 -55.74
CA TYR A 341 24.15 59.41 -55.80
C TYR A 341 24.91 60.28 -56.81
N ARG A 342 25.91 59.74 -57.54
CA ARG A 342 26.81 60.49 -58.45
C ARG A 342 27.63 61.60 -57.77
N LEU A 343 27.90 61.44 -56.48
CA LEU A 343 28.76 62.33 -55.70
C LEU A 343 30.25 62.04 -55.99
N ARG A 344 31.09 63.05 -55.81
CA ARG A 344 32.56 62.94 -55.88
C ARG A 344 33.12 62.82 -54.47
N GLU A 345 34.39 62.45 -54.36
CA GLU A 345 35.07 62.29 -53.07
C GLU A 345 35.12 63.59 -52.24
N GLU A 346 35.24 64.75 -52.90
CA GLU A 346 35.16 66.07 -52.29
C GLU A 346 33.75 66.46 -51.78
N ASP A 347 32.70 65.76 -52.24
CA ASP A 347 31.32 65.92 -51.77
C ASP A 347 31.02 65.01 -50.56
N LEU A 348 31.99 64.22 -50.10
CA LEU A 348 31.91 63.37 -48.90
C LEU A 348 32.71 64.01 -47.75
N ILE A 349 32.12 64.07 -46.57
CA ILE A 349 32.71 64.70 -45.39
C ILE A 349 32.76 63.69 -44.26
N TYR A 350 33.92 63.57 -43.60
CA TYR A 350 34.13 62.64 -42.50
C TYR A 350 34.49 63.39 -41.22
N PHE A 351 33.89 62.97 -40.10
CA PHE A 351 34.34 63.25 -38.74
C PHE A 351 34.30 61.97 -37.89
N ARG A 352 35.38 61.74 -37.14
CA ARG A 352 35.57 60.58 -36.26
C ARG A 352 35.19 60.88 -34.82
N ARG A 353 35.24 59.89 -33.92
CA ARG A 353 34.96 60.07 -32.48
C ARG A 353 35.89 61.11 -31.83
N CYS A 354 37.13 61.22 -32.31
CA CYS A 354 38.08 62.27 -31.88
C CYS A 354 37.64 63.70 -32.20
N ASP A 355 36.89 63.90 -33.28
CA ASP A 355 36.55 65.22 -33.80
C ASP A 355 35.35 65.83 -33.05
N LEU A 356 34.58 65.01 -32.30
CA LEU A 356 33.47 65.43 -31.43
C LEU A 356 33.85 66.62 -30.53
N SER A 357 35.07 66.61 -29.98
CA SER A 357 35.57 67.68 -29.10
C SER A 357 35.69 69.06 -29.78
N GLY A 358 35.87 69.11 -31.10
CA GLY A 358 35.83 70.33 -31.91
C GLY A 358 34.44 70.67 -32.47
N ILE A 359 33.55 69.67 -32.56
CA ILE A 359 32.16 69.84 -33.04
C ILE A 359 31.26 70.42 -31.95
N ILE A 360 31.28 69.86 -30.73
CA ILE A 360 30.35 70.28 -29.67
C ILE A 360 30.40 71.77 -29.25
N PRO A 361 31.54 72.51 -29.31
CA PRO A 361 31.58 73.93 -28.96
C PRO A 361 30.90 74.86 -29.98
N VAL A 362 30.52 74.35 -31.16
CA VAL A 362 29.78 75.07 -32.20
C VAL A 362 28.40 75.53 -31.70
N TYR A 363 27.90 74.95 -30.60
CA TYR A 363 26.73 75.41 -29.84
C TYR A 363 26.69 76.92 -29.55
N ARG A 364 27.85 77.56 -29.43
CA ARG A 364 27.96 79.02 -29.17
C ARG A 364 27.91 79.89 -30.41
N ASP A 365 28.01 79.29 -31.59
CA ASP A 365 28.17 79.97 -32.88
C ASP A 365 26.92 79.83 -33.78
N ILE A 366 25.83 79.26 -33.25
CA ILE A 366 24.56 79.00 -33.95
C ILE A 366 23.41 79.73 -33.27
N ASP A 367 22.32 79.97 -34.00
CA ASP A 367 21.09 80.46 -33.39
C ASP A 367 20.43 79.32 -32.58
N LEU A 368 20.18 79.56 -31.29
CA LEU A 368 19.50 78.62 -30.40
C LEU A 368 17.99 78.88 -30.30
N ASP A 369 17.51 80.04 -30.77
CA ASP A 369 16.08 80.38 -30.71
C ASP A 369 15.23 79.43 -31.57
N GLN A 370 15.79 78.89 -32.66
CA GLN A 370 15.15 77.87 -33.50
C GLN A 370 14.83 76.56 -32.74
N PHE A 371 15.58 76.22 -31.68
CA PHE A 371 15.44 74.97 -30.94
C PHE A 371 14.51 75.06 -29.71
N LYS A 372 14.15 76.27 -29.25
CA LYS A 372 13.37 76.47 -28.00
C LYS A 372 12.04 75.70 -27.94
N ALA A 373 11.37 75.52 -29.07
CA ALA A 373 10.15 74.73 -29.15
C ALA A 373 10.40 73.21 -28.97
N GLU A 374 11.51 72.73 -29.50
CA GLU A 374 11.96 71.34 -29.38
C GLU A 374 12.53 71.06 -27.98
N ALA A 375 13.25 72.01 -27.38
CA ALA A 375 13.70 71.97 -25.99
C ALA A 375 12.53 71.76 -25.00
N LYS A 376 11.42 72.49 -25.20
CA LYS A 376 10.19 72.32 -24.41
C LYS A 376 9.53 70.95 -24.66
N LYS A 377 9.39 70.54 -25.93
CA LYS A 377 8.84 69.23 -26.31
C LYS A 377 9.63 68.07 -25.70
N HIS A 378 10.97 68.13 -25.72
CA HIS A 378 11.84 67.08 -25.17
C HIS A 378 11.82 67.05 -23.64
N HIS A 379 11.59 68.17 -22.97
CA HIS A 379 11.29 68.19 -21.53
C HIS A 379 9.95 67.52 -21.22
N GLU A 380 8.88 67.92 -21.92
CA GLU A 380 7.53 67.38 -21.75
C GLU A 380 7.43 65.88 -22.06
N LEU A 381 8.19 65.37 -23.04
CA LEU A 381 8.28 63.95 -23.34
C LEU A 381 9.00 63.16 -22.23
N GLY A 382 10.10 63.69 -21.69
CA GLY A 382 10.81 63.05 -20.58
C GLY A 382 9.95 62.92 -19.32
N ASP A 383 9.14 63.94 -19.01
CA ASP A 383 8.19 63.89 -17.88
C ASP A 383 7.04 62.91 -18.10
N GLN A 384 6.57 62.76 -19.36
CA GLN A 384 5.59 61.73 -19.73
C GLN A 384 6.17 60.32 -19.61
N GLU A 385 7.39 60.08 -20.09
CA GLU A 385 8.10 58.80 -19.97
C GLU A 385 8.36 58.44 -18.49
N LEU A 386 8.86 59.37 -17.69
CA LEU A 386 9.06 59.17 -16.24
C LEU A 386 7.75 58.84 -15.52
N THR A 387 6.63 59.46 -15.93
CA THR A 387 5.30 59.17 -15.38
C THR A 387 4.82 57.78 -15.81
N ALA A 388 5.02 57.40 -17.08
CA ALA A 388 4.67 56.07 -17.60
C ALA A 388 5.48 54.96 -16.91
N LEU A 389 6.80 55.14 -16.73
CA LEU A 389 7.68 54.20 -16.05
C LEU A 389 7.27 54.00 -14.59
N ARG A 390 6.99 55.09 -13.85
CA ARG A 390 6.48 55.02 -12.46
C ARG A 390 5.14 54.28 -12.37
N ASN A 391 4.22 54.53 -13.30
CA ASN A 391 2.92 53.85 -13.34
C ASN A 391 3.08 52.34 -13.62
N ALA A 392 3.90 51.97 -14.60
CA ALA A 392 4.18 50.58 -14.94
C ALA A 392 4.87 49.82 -13.79
N GLN A 393 5.75 50.48 -13.03
CA GLN A 393 6.39 49.91 -11.84
C GLN A 393 5.38 49.70 -10.71
N ALA A 394 4.53 50.68 -10.43
CA ALA A 394 3.45 50.56 -9.45
C ALA A 394 2.39 49.52 -9.87
N GLU A 395 2.23 49.25 -11.16
CA GLU A 395 1.43 48.12 -11.68
C GLU A 395 2.12 46.78 -11.41
N ALA A 396 3.37 46.62 -11.85
CA ALA A 396 4.13 45.38 -11.66
C ALA A 396 4.37 45.05 -10.17
N GLU A 397 4.43 46.05 -9.28
CA GLU A 397 4.46 45.82 -7.83
C GLU A 397 3.10 45.35 -7.29
N ARG A 398 2.00 46.01 -7.67
CA ARG A 398 0.63 45.56 -7.35
C ARG A 398 0.35 44.14 -7.85
N GLU A 399 0.84 43.77 -9.04
CA GLU A 399 0.74 42.40 -9.56
C GLU A 399 1.54 41.40 -8.73
N ARG A 400 2.79 41.74 -8.34
CA ARG A 400 3.61 40.89 -7.45
C ARG A 400 3.00 40.77 -6.06
N GLU A 401 2.30 41.78 -5.56
CA GLU A 401 1.55 41.71 -4.30
C GLU A 401 0.28 40.88 -4.42
N ALA A 402 -0.53 41.10 -5.46
CA ALA A 402 -1.71 40.31 -5.75
C ALA A 402 -1.36 38.83 -5.92
N LYS A 403 -0.29 38.51 -6.66
CA LYS A 403 0.22 37.15 -6.82
C LYS A 403 0.67 36.55 -5.49
N ARG A 404 1.46 37.26 -4.67
CA ARG A 404 1.85 36.80 -3.32
C ARG A 404 0.62 36.54 -2.43
N GLN A 405 -0.38 37.41 -2.46
CA GLN A 405 -1.63 37.22 -1.71
C GLN A 405 -2.47 36.04 -2.24
N ILE A 406 -2.47 35.78 -3.55
CA ILE A 406 -3.14 34.61 -4.14
C ILE A 406 -2.42 33.32 -3.74
N GLU A 407 -1.08 33.31 -3.76
CA GLU A 407 -0.26 32.17 -3.34
C GLU A 407 -0.41 31.90 -1.83
N GLU A 408 -0.37 32.94 -1.00
CA GLU A 408 -0.63 32.85 0.45
C GLU A 408 -2.04 32.33 0.76
N LYS A 409 -3.07 32.86 0.10
CA LYS A 409 -4.45 32.37 0.23
C LYS A 409 -4.59 30.92 -0.25
N ALA A 410 -3.94 30.54 -1.35
CA ALA A 410 -3.94 29.17 -1.86
C ALA A 410 -3.25 28.20 -0.89
N MET A 411 -2.13 28.61 -0.26
CA MET A 411 -1.46 27.83 0.79
C MET A 411 -2.33 27.71 2.05
N ALA A 412 -2.99 28.78 2.49
CA ALA A 412 -3.92 28.77 3.61
C ALA A 412 -5.16 27.89 3.34
N GLU A 413 -5.73 27.96 2.13
CA GLU A 413 -6.83 27.07 1.71
C GLU A 413 -6.38 25.62 1.61
N ALA A 414 -5.17 25.33 1.10
CA ALA A 414 -4.64 23.98 1.02
C ALA A 414 -4.42 23.37 2.42
N ALA A 415 -3.89 24.16 3.37
CA ALA A 415 -3.84 23.78 4.78
C ALA A 415 -5.23 23.51 5.36
N ALA A 416 -6.19 24.44 5.21
CA ALA A 416 -7.54 24.28 5.73
C ALA A 416 -8.31 23.08 5.12
N ARG A 417 -8.05 22.74 3.85
CA ARG A 417 -8.56 21.51 3.20
C ARG A 417 -7.92 20.27 3.82
N LYS A 418 -6.59 20.25 3.97
CA LYS A 418 -5.85 19.15 4.59
C LYS A 418 -6.28 18.91 6.05
N ASP A 419 -6.50 19.96 6.83
CA ASP A 419 -6.97 19.84 8.23
C ASP A 419 -8.41 19.32 8.31
N LYS A 420 -9.26 19.69 7.35
CA LYS A 420 -10.61 19.13 7.21
C LYS A 420 -10.59 17.65 6.80
N GLU A 421 -9.67 17.24 5.91
CA GLU A 421 -9.48 15.84 5.51
C GLU A 421 -8.89 14.99 6.66
N ASN A 422 -7.91 15.52 7.39
CA ASN A 422 -7.35 14.94 8.61
C ASN A 422 -8.45 14.74 9.66
N TYR A 423 -9.31 15.73 9.87
CA TYR A 423 -10.43 15.67 10.82
C TYR A 423 -11.40 14.53 10.47
N PHE A 424 -11.87 14.44 9.23
CA PHE A 424 -12.76 13.35 8.82
C PHE A 424 -12.07 11.98 8.90
N THR A 425 -10.78 11.91 8.59
CA THR A 425 -9.98 10.68 8.72
C THR A 425 -9.83 10.25 10.18
N ALA A 426 -9.71 11.17 11.12
CA ALA A 426 -9.69 10.88 12.55
C ALA A 426 -11.07 10.38 13.02
N MET A 427 -12.16 11.06 12.66
CA MET A 427 -13.52 10.66 13.04
C MET A 427 -13.92 9.29 12.50
N ALA A 428 -13.58 8.96 11.25
CA ALA A 428 -13.82 7.63 10.69
C ALA A 428 -13.11 6.51 11.49
N LYS A 429 -11.92 6.79 12.05
CA LYS A 429 -11.19 5.85 12.91
C LYS A 429 -11.76 5.79 14.34
N VAL A 430 -12.34 6.88 14.85
CA VAL A 430 -13.12 6.85 16.10
C VAL A 430 -14.30 5.89 15.97
N GLU A 431 -15.05 5.96 14.86
CA GLU A 431 -16.14 5.00 14.55
C GLU A 431 -15.62 3.57 14.39
N GLU A 432 -14.51 3.35 13.69
CA GLU A 432 -13.91 2.02 13.52
C GLU A 432 -13.48 1.41 14.87
N CYS A 433 -12.82 2.18 15.72
CA CYS A 433 -12.43 1.75 17.07
C CYS A 433 -13.64 1.51 17.98
N GLU A 434 -14.72 2.30 17.86
CA GLU A 434 -15.98 2.09 18.59
C GLU A 434 -16.66 0.77 18.18
N GLN A 435 -16.72 0.47 16.88
CA GLN A 435 -17.24 -0.81 16.37
C GLN A 435 -16.43 -2.01 16.88
N LYS A 436 -15.10 -1.91 16.91
CA LYS A 436 -14.20 -2.93 17.46
C LYS A 436 -14.14 -2.96 18.99
N LYS A 437 -14.67 -1.94 19.67
CA LYS A 437 -14.58 -1.71 21.13
C LYS A 437 -13.14 -1.48 21.63
N GLU A 438 -12.29 -0.93 20.76
CA GLU A 438 -10.89 -0.58 21.03
C GLU A 438 -10.80 0.80 21.71
N TRP A 439 -11.26 0.89 22.97
CA TRP A 439 -11.46 2.17 23.66
C TRP A 439 -10.20 3.04 23.81
N HIS A 440 -9.00 2.48 23.78
CA HIS A 440 -7.74 3.25 23.74
C HIS A 440 -7.54 3.92 22.37
N GLY A 441 -7.68 3.18 21.26
CA GLY A 441 -7.62 3.78 19.93
C GLY A 441 -8.72 4.82 19.69
N MET A 442 -9.93 4.56 20.23
CA MET A 442 -11.04 5.51 20.19
C MET A 442 -10.73 6.81 20.94
N HIS A 443 -10.04 6.72 22.10
CA HIS A 443 -9.57 7.89 22.85
C HIS A 443 -8.59 8.72 22.01
N ASP A 444 -7.54 8.08 21.49
CA ASP A 444 -6.44 8.77 20.82
C ASP A 444 -6.89 9.40 19.49
N TRP A 445 -7.74 8.73 18.70
CA TRP A 445 -8.30 9.33 17.48
C TRP A 445 -9.30 10.46 17.78
N ALA A 446 -10.03 10.41 18.89
CA ALA A 446 -10.92 11.50 19.28
C ALA A 446 -10.16 12.72 19.81
N GLU A 447 -9.05 12.53 20.54
CA GLU A 447 -8.15 13.61 20.93
C GLU A 447 -7.48 14.26 19.72
N ASN A 448 -7.02 13.48 18.74
CA ASN A 448 -6.52 14.00 17.45
C ASN A 448 -7.59 14.79 16.68
N ALA A 449 -8.84 14.33 16.65
CA ALA A 449 -9.95 15.08 16.04
C ALA A 449 -10.21 16.42 16.76
N LEU A 450 -10.10 16.45 18.09
CA LEU A 450 -10.27 17.68 18.90
C LEU A 450 -9.08 18.64 18.80
N GLN A 451 -7.84 18.17 18.55
CA GLN A 451 -6.72 19.06 18.24
C GLN A 451 -6.97 19.86 16.94
N LEU A 452 -7.66 19.24 15.97
CA LEU A 452 -8.07 19.88 14.71
C LEU A 452 -9.36 20.70 14.85
N ARG A 453 -10.26 20.33 15.78
CA ARG A 453 -11.52 21.04 16.08
C ARG A 453 -11.85 21.03 17.58
N PRO A 454 -11.31 21.97 18.38
CA PRO A 454 -11.46 21.93 19.85
C PRO A 454 -12.91 22.03 20.39
N ASN A 455 -13.84 22.53 19.58
CA ASN A 455 -15.24 22.76 19.97
C ASN A 455 -16.23 21.75 19.34
N ASP A 456 -15.75 20.62 18.79
CA ASP A 456 -16.65 19.66 18.14
C ASP A 456 -17.44 18.81 19.16
N ALA A 457 -18.76 18.86 19.05
CA ALA A 457 -19.69 18.21 19.97
C ALA A 457 -19.75 16.68 19.83
N GLU A 458 -19.38 16.14 18.67
CA GLU A 458 -19.36 14.70 18.42
C GLU A 458 -18.04 14.10 18.90
N ALA A 459 -16.91 14.71 18.53
CA ALA A 459 -15.59 14.26 18.98
C ALA A 459 -15.44 14.31 20.51
N THR A 460 -15.97 15.36 21.17
CA THR A 460 -16.02 15.43 22.65
C THR A 460 -16.91 14.35 23.27
N ALA A 461 -18.07 14.06 22.68
CA ALA A 461 -18.96 12.99 23.17
C ALA A 461 -18.32 11.59 23.00
N LYS A 462 -17.63 11.34 21.88
CA LYS A 462 -16.89 10.09 21.64
C LYS A 462 -15.70 9.92 22.59
N LEU A 463 -14.95 11.00 22.87
CA LEU A 463 -13.87 10.99 23.87
C LEU A 463 -14.40 10.70 25.29
N ALA A 464 -15.55 11.27 25.66
CA ALA A 464 -16.20 11.00 26.95
C ALA A 464 -16.70 9.55 27.06
N LEU A 465 -17.24 8.98 25.97
CA LEU A 465 -17.65 7.57 25.89
C LEU A 465 -16.46 6.62 26.01
N ALA A 466 -15.35 6.89 25.30
CA ALA A 466 -14.11 6.13 25.42
C ALA A 466 -13.57 6.13 26.86
N ASN A 467 -13.45 7.31 27.48
CA ASN A 467 -13.01 7.46 28.87
C ASN A 467 -13.92 6.72 29.86
N ARG A 468 -15.24 6.78 29.67
CA ARG A 468 -16.20 6.01 30.49
C ARG A 468 -15.96 4.51 30.36
N ASN A 469 -15.84 4.00 29.13
CA ASN A 469 -15.65 2.56 28.90
C ASN A 469 -14.29 2.05 29.42
N LEU A 470 -13.24 2.88 29.34
CA LEU A 470 -11.94 2.62 29.98
C LEU A 470 -12.05 2.54 31.50
N ALA A 471 -12.78 3.45 32.14
CA ALA A 471 -13.02 3.43 33.59
C ALA A 471 -13.86 2.20 34.01
N GLU A 472 -14.93 1.86 33.28
CA GLU A 472 -15.74 0.68 33.55
C GLU A 472 -14.99 -0.64 33.29
N ALA A 473 -14.05 -0.67 32.34
CA ALA A 473 -13.15 -1.81 32.11
C ALA A 473 -12.13 -1.96 33.24
N LYS A 474 -11.54 -0.85 33.70
CA LYS A 474 -10.61 -0.84 34.86
C LYS A 474 -11.30 -1.35 36.13
N VAL A 475 -12.51 -0.87 36.43
CA VAL A 475 -13.29 -1.35 37.60
C VAL A 475 -13.61 -2.84 37.49
N ARG A 476 -13.95 -3.34 36.29
CA ARG A 476 -14.14 -4.79 36.06
C ARG A 476 -12.86 -5.60 36.27
N GLY A 477 -11.70 -5.09 35.81
CA GLY A 477 -10.40 -5.72 36.05
C GLY A 477 -10.01 -5.76 37.54
N GLU A 478 -10.25 -4.67 38.27
CA GLU A 478 -10.03 -4.60 39.72
C GLU A 478 -10.96 -5.56 40.50
N GLN A 479 -12.23 -5.65 40.11
CA GLN A 479 -13.19 -6.62 40.66
C GLN A 479 -12.78 -8.07 40.36
N PHE A 480 -12.39 -8.37 39.11
CA PHE A 480 -11.88 -9.68 38.72
C PHE A 480 -10.66 -10.10 39.55
N MET A 481 -9.65 -9.21 39.67
CA MET A 481 -8.43 -9.48 40.44
C MET A 481 -8.70 -9.66 41.94
N LYS A 482 -9.75 -9.04 42.48
CA LYS A 482 -10.21 -9.26 43.86
C LYS A 482 -10.86 -10.64 44.01
N SER A 483 -11.87 -10.95 43.19
CA SER A 483 -12.61 -12.22 43.24
C SER A 483 -11.69 -13.43 42.99
N LEU A 484 -10.74 -13.32 42.05
CA LEU A 484 -9.76 -14.38 41.78
C LEU A 484 -8.88 -14.68 43.01
N LYS A 485 -8.36 -13.64 43.68
CA LYS A 485 -7.57 -13.81 44.93
C LYS A 485 -8.40 -14.43 46.06
N GLN A 486 -9.68 -14.08 46.17
CA GLN A 486 -10.58 -14.69 47.15
C GLN A 486 -10.87 -16.16 46.83
N ALA A 487 -11.05 -16.52 45.56
CA ALA A 487 -11.18 -17.91 45.13
C ALA A 487 -9.91 -18.73 45.40
N GLU A 488 -8.72 -18.19 45.11
CA GLU A 488 -7.44 -18.83 45.41
C GLU A 488 -7.18 -18.99 46.92
N ALA A 489 -7.68 -18.08 47.76
CA ALA A 489 -7.62 -18.20 49.22
C ALA A 489 -8.56 -19.33 49.72
N ALA A 490 -9.81 -19.33 49.26
CA ALA A 490 -10.79 -20.36 49.62
C ALA A 490 -10.35 -21.78 49.22
N VAL A 491 -9.64 -21.94 48.09
CA VAL A 491 -9.01 -23.22 47.70
C VAL A 491 -7.92 -23.66 48.70
N LYS A 492 -7.08 -22.74 49.18
CA LYS A 492 -6.04 -23.05 50.20
C LYS A 492 -6.66 -23.46 51.53
N GLU A 493 -7.77 -22.83 51.90
CA GLU A 493 -8.59 -23.14 53.08
C GLU A 493 -9.50 -24.38 52.91
N ARG A 494 -9.52 -24.98 51.71
CA ARG A 494 -10.43 -26.08 51.30
C ARG A 494 -11.92 -25.75 51.40
N ASN A 495 -12.29 -24.47 51.44
CA ASN A 495 -13.67 -24.01 51.39
C ASN A 495 -14.16 -23.99 49.93
N TRP A 496 -14.50 -25.18 49.41
CA TRP A 496 -14.89 -25.35 48.01
C TRP A 496 -16.17 -24.59 47.62
N GLN A 497 -17.09 -24.34 48.58
CA GLN A 497 -18.30 -23.57 48.33
C GLN A 497 -17.97 -22.10 48.08
N GLU A 498 -17.16 -21.48 48.93
CA GLU A 498 -16.70 -20.10 48.73
C GLU A 498 -15.81 -19.98 47.48
N ALA A 499 -14.93 -20.95 47.23
CA ALA A 499 -14.11 -20.99 46.01
C ALA A 499 -14.97 -21.00 44.73
N LEU A 500 -16.08 -21.77 44.72
CA LEU A 500 -17.02 -21.83 43.60
C LEU A 500 -17.79 -20.51 43.44
N ILE A 501 -18.20 -19.86 44.52
CA ILE A 501 -18.88 -18.54 44.48
C ILE A 501 -17.93 -17.47 43.92
N GLN A 502 -16.71 -17.38 44.45
CA GLN A 502 -15.74 -16.37 44.05
C GLN A 502 -15.18 -16.62 42.64
N ALA A 503 -15.03 -17.87 42.21
CA ALA A 503 -14.67 -18.20 40.82
C ALA A 503 -15.80 -17.81 39.83
N LYS A 504 -17.08 -18.00 40.19
CA LYS A 504 -18.21 -17.49 39.39
C LYS A 504 -18.22 -15.96 39.34
N ALA A 505 -17.95 -15.29 40.46
CA ALA A 505 -17.84 -13.83 40.51
C ALA A 505 -16.68 -13.30 39.64
N ALA A 506 -15.55 -14.00 39.59
CA ALA A 506 -14.44 -13.70 38.69
C ALA A 506 -14.82 -13.91 37.21
N LEU A 507 -15.47 -15.02 36.86
CA LEU A 507 -15.90 -15.30 35.49
C LEU A 507 -16.99 -14.34 34.98
N ASN A 508 -17.85 -13.83 35.85
CA ASN A 508 -18.79 -12.76 35.50
C ASN A 508 -18.10 -11.45 35.11
N ALA A 509 -16.88 -11.20 35.60
CA ALA A 509 -16.08 -10.02 35.26
C ALA A 509 -15.15 -10.27 34.04
N HIS A 510 -14.58 -11.48 33.91
CA HIS A 510 -13.80 -11.93 32.75
C HIS A 510 -14.12 -13.40 32.42
N PRO A 511 -15.04 -13.68 31.47
CA PRO A 511 -15.47 -15.03 31.11
C PRO A 511 -14.34 -15.94 30.59
N ASP A 512 -13.33 -15.36 29.95
CA ASP A 512 -12.25 -16.09 29.29
C ASP A 512 -11.08 -16.46 30.22
N SER A 513 -11.17 -16.19 31.52
CA SER A 513 -10.11 -16.54 32.48
C SER A 513 -10.02 -18.05 32.70
N GLU A 514 -9.10 -18.71 32.01
CA GLU A 514 -8.76 -20.14 32.21
C GLU A 514 -8.42 -20.47 33.68
N GLN A 515 -7.81 -19.52 34.39
CA GLN A 515 -7.47 -19.65 35.80
C GLN A 515 -8.74 -19.75 36.68
N ALA A 516 -9.74 -18.89 36.42
CA ALA A 516 -11.03 -18.94 37.14
C ALA A 516 -11.91 -20.13 36.68
N LYS A 517 -11.89 -20.49 35.38
CA LYS A 517 -12.55 -21.71 34.85
C LYS A 517 -12.03 -22.96 35.57
N LYS A 518 -10.71 -23.06 35.73
CA LYS A 518 -10.07 -24.18 36.44
C LYS A 518 -10.49 -24.25 37.91
N ILE A 519 -10.44 -23.13 38.65
CA ILE A 519 -10.85 -23.11 40.07
C ILE A 519 -12.32 -23.51 40.22
N LEU A 520 -13.21 -23.05 39.32
CA LEU A 520 -14.62 -23.45 39.31
C LEU A 520 -14.79 -24.96 39.08
N ALA A 521 -14.06 -25.54 38.11
CA ALA A 521 -14.13 -26.97 37.80
C ALA A 521 -13.60 -27.84 38.96
N ASP A 522 -12.44 -27.48 39.52
CA ASP A 522 -11.84 -28.18 40.66
C ASP A 522 -12.74 -28.09 41.92
N ALA A 523 -13.31 -26.92 42.22
CA ALA A 523 -14.22 -26.75 43.35
C ALA A 523 -15.55 -27.52 43.18
N THR A 524 -16.14 -27.51 41.98
CA THR A 524 -17.37 -28.27 41.67
C THR A 524 -17.14 -29.77 41.87
N LYS A 525 -16.03 -30.30 41.34
CA LYS A 525 -15.65 -31.71 41.47
C LYS A 525 -15.51 -32.14 42.94
N GLN A 526 -14.92 -31.30 43.79
CA GLN A 526 -14.77 -31.61 45.22
C GLN A 526 -16.11 -31.62 45.97
N ILE A 527 -17.05 -30.73 45.61
CA ILE A 527 -18.41 -30.71 46.17
C ILE A 527 -19.19 -31.98 45.74
N ASP A 528 -19.09 -32.38 44.48
CA ASP A 528 -19.70 -33.62 43.98
C ASP A 528 -19.14 -34.87 44.69
N GLN A 529 -17.82 -34.91 44.93
CA GLN A 529 -17.16 -36.01 45.65
C GLN A 529 -17.62 -36.08 47.11
N ALA A 530 -17.68 -34.96 47.83
CA ALA A 530 -18.17 -34.90 49.21
C ALA A 530 -19.65 -35.32 49.32
N THR A 531 -20.50 -34.90 48.37
CA THR A 531 -21.91 -35.27 48.31
C THR A 531 -22.10 -36.78 48.16
N ARG A 532 -21.35 -37.41 47.23
CA ARG A 532 -21.39 -38.86 47.01
C ARG A 532 -20.89 -39.66 48.22
N ILE A 533 -19.85 -39.19 48.90
CA ILE A 533 -19.37 -39.80 50.15
C ILE A 533 -20.48 -39.77 51.22
N SER A 534 -21.19 -38.64 51.38
CA SER A 534 -22.32 -38.52 52.31
C SER A 534 -23.48 -39.45 51.94
N GLU A 535 -23.81 -39.60 50.66
CA GLU A 535 -24.84 -40.55 50.20
C GLU A 535 -24.46 -42.00 50.52
N PHE A 536 -23.23 -42.42 50.21
CA PHE A 536 -22.78 -43.79 50.48
C PHE A 536 -22.74 -44.10 51.98
N PHE A 537 -22.30 -43.17 52.85
CA PHE A 537 -22.41 -43.35 54.30
C PHE A 537 -23.86 -43.44 54.79
N THR A 538 -24.79 -42.70 54.17
CA THR A 538 -26.21 -42.75 54.51
C THR A 538 -26.82 -44.11 54.14
N ARG A 539 -26.50 -44.62 52.95
CA ARG A 539 -26.94 -45.95 52.47
C ARG A 539 -26.33 -47.08 53.30
N ALA A 540 -25.04 -47.00 53.64
CA ALA A 540 -24.37 -47.91 54.55
C ALA A 540 -25.06 -47.95 55.93
N ALA A 541 -25.40 -46.78 56.50
CA ALA A 541 -26.13 -46.69 57.77
C ALA A 541 -27.51 -47.35 57.72
N VAL A 542 -28.23 -47.24 56.60
CA VAL A 542 -29.52 -47.93 56.40
C VAL A 542 -29.32 -49.45 56.34
N PHE A 543 -28.30 -49.94 55.64
CA PHE A 543 -28.01 -51.38 55.59
C PHE A 543 -27.50 -51.94 56.94
N GLU A 544 -26.72 -51.17 57.71
CA GLU A 544 -26.35 -51.49 59.09
C GLU A 544 -27.59 -51.64 59.99
N GLN A 545 -28.54 -50.70 59.93
CA GLN A 545 -29.80 -50.75 60.69
C GLN A 545 -30.69 -51.95 60.27
N GLN A 546 -30.68 -52.32 58.99
CA GLN A 546 -31.36 -53.50 58.47
C GLN A 546 -30.63 -54.83 58.79
N GLY A 547 -29.45 -54.79 59.44
CA GLY A 547 -28.63 -55.96 59.71
C GLY A 547 -27.98 -56.58 58.47
N ASN A 548 -28.04 -55.92 57.31
CA ASN A 548 -27.42 -56.39 56.07
C ASN A 548 -25.98 -55.88 55.96
N TYR A 549 -25.11 -56.41 56.83
CA TYR A 549 -23.72 -55.99 56.96
C TYR A 549 -22.87 -56.18 55.69
N HIS A 550 -23.29 -57.05 54.75
CA HIS A 550 -22.66 -57.19 53.44
C HIS A 550 -22.91 -55.96 52.56
N LYS A 551 -24.18 -55.58 52.36
CA LYS A 551 -24.53 -54.38 51.56
C LYS A 551 -24.06 -53.09 52.23
N ALA A 552 -23.98 -53.06 53.56
CA ALA A 552 -23.32 -51.98 54.30
C ALA A 552 -21.81 -51.89 53.95
N LEU A 553 -21.11 -53.02 53.86
CA LEU A 553 -19.70 -53.04 53.48
C LEU A 553 -19.50 -52.55 52.04
N GLU A 554 -20.33 -52.98 51.09
CA GLU A 554 -20.25 -52.55 49.68
C GLU A 554 -20.41 -51.03 49.50
N GLU A 555 -21.32 -50.39 50.23
CA GLU A 555 -21.46 -48.93 50.20
C GLU A 555 -20.26 -48.22 50.87
N LEU A 556 -19.68 -48.80 51.93
CA LEU A 556 -18.45 -48.27 52.55
C LEU A 556 -17.22 -48.46 51.64
N GLU A 557 -17.13 -49.52 50.85
CA GLU A 557 -16.04 -49.72 49.89
C GLU A 557 -16.12 -48.69 48.73
N LYS A 558 -17.32 -48.20 48.40
CA LYS A 558 -17.51 -47.05 47.48
C LYS A 558 -17.03 -45.73 48.10
N VAL A 559 -17.16 -45.54 49.42
CA VAL A 559 -16.47 -44.43 50.13
C VAL A 559 -14.95 -44.64 50.08
N GLN A 560 -14.44 -45.84 50.34
CA GLN A 560 -13.00 -46.13 50.34
C GLN A 560 -12.33 -45.80 49.01
N PHE A 561 -13.05 -45.94 47.88
CA PHE A 561 -12.56 -45.54 46.56
C PHE A 561 -12.50 -44.00 46.37
N LEU A 562 -13.39 -43.24 46.99
CA LEU A 562 -13.46 -41.77 46.87
C LEU A 562 -12.56 -41.03 47.88
N ASP A 563 -12.55 -41.48 49.14
CA ASP A 563 -11.61 -41.03 50.17
C ASP A 563 -11.14 -42.23 51.03
N PRO A 564 -9.99 -42.83 50.69
CA PRO A 564 -9.39 -43.92 51.47
C PRO A 564 -9.00 -43.54 52.91
N LYS A 565 -8.99 -42.25 53.26
CA LYS A 565 -8.53 -41.71 54.56
C LYS A 565 -9.66 -41.12 55.40
N HIS A 566 -10.92 -41.25 54.97
CA HIS A 566 -12.06 -40.73 55.72
C HIS A 566 -12.12 -41.31 57.14
N PRO A 567 -12.24 -40.49 58.21
CA PRO A 567 -12.06 -40.94 59.60
C PRO A 567 -13.03 -42.06 59.99
N ASP A 568 -14.31 -41.91 59.64
CA ASP A 568 -15.39 -42.84 60.06
C ASP A 568 -15.44 -44.15 59.25
N LEU A 569 -14.59 -44.30 58.23
CA LEU A 569 -14.65 -45.43 57.30
C LEU A 569 -14.20 -46.75 57.95
N GLN A 570 -12.95 -46.79 58.44
CA GLN A 570 -12.35 -48.02 58.98
C GLN A 570 -13.09 -48.56 60.24
N PRO A 571 -13.58 -47.72 61.18
CA PRO A 571 -14.39 -48.20 62.31
C PRO A 571 -15.70 -48.89 61.89
N ARG A 572 -16.39 -48.38 60.87
CA ARG A 572 -17.64 -49.00 60.39
C ARG A 572 -17.39 -50.28 59.62
N MET A 573 -16.42 -50.29 58.70
CA MET A 573 -16.06 -51.48 57.92
C MET A 573 -15.63 -52.66 58.81
N SER A 574 -14.85 -52.40 59.86
CA SER A 574 -14.44 -53.43 60.82
C SER A 574 -15.60 -53.96 61.65
N THR A 575 -16.55 -53.09 62.03
CA THR A 575 -17.80 -53.48 62.72
C THR A 575 -18.68 -54.39 61.85
N CYS A 576 -18.87 -54.05 60.57
CA CYS A 576 -19.62 -54.89 59.63
C CYS A 576 -18.97 -56.27 59.42
N ARG A 577 -17.65 -56.31 59.22
CA ARG A 577 -16.89 -57.58 59.06
C ARG A 577 -17.02 -58.49 60.28
N LEU A 578 -17.01 -57.95 61.49
CA LEU A 578 -17.24 -58.74 62.71
C LEU A 578 -18.63 -59.40 62.70
N LYS A 579 -19.68 -58.63 62.40
CA LYS A 579 -21.07 -59.11 62.40
C LYS A 579 -21.37 -60.14 61.31
N ILE A 580 -20.71 -60.06 60.16
CA ILE A 580 -20.74 -61.11 59.14
C ILE A 580 -20.23 -62.45 59.73
N SER A 581 -19.02 -62.44 60.33
CA SER A 581 -18.41 -63.66 60.86
C SER A 581 -19.20 -64.32 62.01
N GLU A 582 -19.94 -63.53 62.80
CA GLU A 582 -20.85 -64.05 63.82
C GLU A 582 -22.06 -64.80 63.23
N ARG A 583 -22.57 -64.38 62.06
CA ARG A 583 -23.70 -65.02 61.37
C ARG A 583 -23.26 -66.31 60.68
N GLU A 584 -22.12 -66.28 59.99
CA GLU A 584 -21.56 -67.43 59.26
C GLU A 584 -21.28 -68.62 60.18
N ARG A 585 -20.69 -68.39 61.36
CA ARG A 585 -20.44 -69.45 62.36
C ARG A 585 -21.72 -70.17 62.81
N LYS A 586 -22.84 -69.44 62.93
CA LYS A 586 -24.15 -70.03 63.29
C LYS A 586 -24.72 -70.88 62.17
N ILE A 587 -24.63 -70.38 60.92
CA ILE A 587 -25.04 -71.13 59.72
C ILE A 587 -24.25 -72.43 59.59
N PHE A 588 -22.92 -72.39 59.79
CA PHE A 588 -22.06 -73.56 59.70
C PHE A 588 -22.41 -74.64 60.74
N ALA A 589 -22.71 -74.23 61.99
CA ALA A 589 -23.15 -75.15 63.03
C ALA A 589 -24.46 -75.86 62.66
N MET A 590 -25.47 -75.12 62.19
CA MET A 590 -26.74 -75.69 61.73
C MET A 590 -26.57 -76.65 60.55
N LYS A 591 -25.65 -76.36 59.60
CA LYS A 591 -25.36 -77.27 58.47
C LYS A 591 -24.77 -78.60 58.94
N GLN A 592 -23.92 -78.63 59.98
CA GLN A 592 -23.45 -79.90 60.56
C GLN A 592 -24.58 -80.72 61.20
N GLU A 593 -25.56 -80.07 61.84
CA GLU A 593 -26.71 -80.77 62.43
C GLU A 593 -27.59 -81.42 61.35
N TYR A 594 -27.85 -80.71 60.25
CA TYR A 594 -28.53 -81.27 59.09
C TYR A 594 -27.80 -82.49 58.50
N THR A 595 -26.50 -82.35 58.19
CA THR A 595 -25.74 -83.44 57.53
C THR A 595 -25.77 -84.71 58.38
N ARG A 596 -25.57 -84.60 59.70
CA ARG A 596 -25.65 -85.74 60.63
C ARG A 596 -27.02 -86.43 60.67
N ALA A 597 -28.11 -85.72 60.38
CA ALA A 597 -29.45 -86.30 60.31
C ALA A 597 -29.72 -86.93 58.92
N ALA A 598 -29.25 -86.30 57.85
CA ALA A 598 -29.35 -86.80 56.49
C ALA A 598 -28.54 -88.10 56.28
N ASP A 599 -27.27 -88.14 56.72
CA ASP A 599 -26.37 -89.29 56.60
C ASP A 599 -26.90 -90.57 57.27
N ARG A 600 -27.82 -90.42 58.24
CA ARG A 600 -28.44 -91.52 58.99
C ARG A 600 -29.82 -91.91 58.48
N ASN A 601 -30.30 -91.28 57.41
CA ASN A 601 -31.67 -91.35 56.92
C ASN A 601 -32.73 -91.00 58.00
N GLU A 602 -32.39 -90.16 58.98
CA GLU A 602 -33.33 -89.68 60.01
C GLU A 602 -34.22 -88.56 59.42
N HIS A 603 -34.98 -88.87 58.35
CA HIS A 603 -35.65 -87.91 57.46
C HIS A 603 -36.49 -86.85 58.19
N VAL A 604 -37.22 -87.23 59.25
CA VAL A 604 -38.00 -86.28 60.08
C VAL A 604 -37.12 -85.20 60.73
N LYS A 605 -35.93 -85.58 61.22
CA LYS A 605 -34.97 -84.64 61.82
C LYS A 605 -34.19 -83.86 60.77
N ALA A 606 -33.87 -84.49 59.63
CA ALA A 606 -33.25 -83.80 58.50
C ALA A 606 -34.16 -82.67 57.98
N ALA A 607 -35.48 -82.92 57.90
CA ALA A 607 -36.48 -81.91 57.58
C ALA A 607 -36.52 -80.78 58.63
N GLU A 608 -36.50 -81.10 59.93
CA GLU A 608 -36.47 -80.06 60.97
C GLU A 608 -35.20 -79.19 60.91
N CYS A 609 -34.03 -79.81 60.73
CA CYS A 609 -32.76 -79.08 60.58
C CYS A 609 -32.77 -78.19 59.34
N ALA A 610 -33.32 -78.68 58.21
CA ALA A 610 -33.48 -77.90 56.99
C ALA A 610 -34.41 -76.69 57.18
N ARG A 611 -35.54 -76.85 57.89
CA ARG A 611 -36.45 -75.74 58.25
C ARG A 611 -35.75 -74.66 59.07
N ARG A 612 -35.00 -75.07 60.10
CA ARG A 612 -34.24 -74.15 60.97
C ARG A 612 -33.18 -73.37 60.18
N LEU A 613 -32.56 -74.02 59.19
CA LEU A 613 -31.63 -73.39 58.25
C LEU A 613 -32.31 -72.38 57.34
N ALA A 614 -33.41 -72.76 56.68
CA ALA A 614 -34.20 -71.85 55.84
C ALA A 614 -34.64 -70.59 56.62
N ALA A 615 -35.07 -70.74 57.88
CA ALA A 615 -35.46 -69.61 58.73
C ALA A 615 -34.32 -68.65 59.12
N PHE A 616 -33.04 -69.02 58.94
CA PHE A 616 -31.88 -68.21 59.34
C PHE A 616 -31.06 -67.66 58.15
N LEU A 617 -31.27 -68.22 56.96
CA LEU A 617 -30.61 -67.84 55.70
C LEU A 617 -31.34 -66.69 54.97
N ASP A 618 -30.63 -66.05 54.04
CA ASP A 618 -31.19 -65.02 53.15
C ASP A 618 -32.00 -65.67 52.00
N PRO A 619 -33.04 -65.03 51.45
CA PRO A 619 -34.05 -65.65 50.57
C PRO A 619 -33.49 -66.46 49.39
N GLU A 620 -32.41 -65.97 48.77
CA GLU A 620 -31.70 -66.62 47.66
C GLU A 620 -31.17 -68.02 48.01
N GLN A 621 -30.86 -68.25 49.29
CA GLN A 621 -30.42 -69.54 49.81
C GLN A 621 -31.56 -70.31 50.50
N GLN A 622 -32.67 -69.68 50.88
CA GLN A 622 -33.77 -70.35 51.58
C GLN A 622 -34.40 -71.47 50.76
N SER A 623 -34.57 -71.27 49.45
CA SER A 623 -35.14 -72.26 48.52
C SER A 623 -34.46 -73.62 48.63
N GLU A 624 -33.13 -73.65 48.59
CA GLU A 624 -32.29 -74.86 48.69
C GLU A 624 -32.58 -75.70 49.97
N TRP A 625 -33.03 -75.05 51.04
CA TRP A 625 -33.31 -75.68 52.34
C TRP A 625 -34.80 -75.94 52.57
N ILE A 626 -35.68 -75.15 51.97
CA ILE A 626 -37.12 -75.45 51.85
C ILE A 626 -37.32 -76.70 50.99
N ASP A 627 -36.64 -76.78 49.84
CA ASP A 627 -36.68 -77.95 48.95
C ASP A 627 -36.14 -79.20 49.63
N ARG A 628 -35.12 -79.10 50.50
CA ARG A 628 -34.62 -80.21 51.32
C ARG A 628 -35.56 -80.62 52.45
N GLU A 629 -36.20 -79.66 53.12
CA GLU A 629 -37.26 -79.97 54.10
C GLU A 629 -38.38 -80.77 53.41
N GLU A 630 -38.83 -80.25 52.26
CA GLU A 630 -39.92 -80.80 51.47
C GLU A 630 -39.56 -82.16 50.86
N GLN A 631 -38.32 -82.33 50.38
CA GLN A 631 -37.76 -83.62 49.93
C GLN A 631 -37.78 -84.66 51.07
N HIS A 632 -37.33 -84.29 52.27
CA HIS A 632 -37.31 -85.23 53.40
C HIS A 632 -38.70 -85.54 53.98
N LYS A 633 -39.65 -84.60 53.94
CA LYS A 633 -41.08 -84.92 54.20
C LYS A 633 -41.60 -85.95 53.21
N ARG A 634 -41.41 -85.70 51.90
CA ARG A 634 -41.87 -86.59 50.82
C ARG A 634 -41.20 -87.96 50.90
N ALA A 635 -39.93 -88.03 51.30
CA ALA A 635 -39.22 -89.29 51.56
C ALA A 635 -39.84 -90.06 52.74
N ALA A 636 -40.10 -89.40 53.88
CA ALA A 636 -40.75 -90.03 55.04
C ALA A 636 -42.19 -90.49 54.74
N GLU A 637 -42.96 -89.68 54.00
CA GLU A 637 -44.29 -90.08 53.51
C GLU A 637 -44.23 -91.26 52.54
N ALA A 638 -43.24 -91.28 51.63
CA ALA A 638 -43.05 -92.37 50.68
C ALA A 638 -42.63 -93.67 51.38
N GLU A 639 -41.73 -93.60 52.36
CA GLU A 639 -41.33 -94.75 53.19
C GLU A 639 -42.53 -95.34 53.95
N GLN A 640 -43.37 -94.49 54.56
CA GLN A 640 -44.59 -94.93 55.25
C GLN A 640 -45.60 -95.57 54.28
N LYS A 641 -45.90 -94.93 53.14
CA LYS A 641 -46.79 -95.47 52.10
C LYS A 641 -46.25 -96.77 51.49
N GLN A 642 -44.92 -96.86 51.32
CA GLN A 642 -44.25 -98.04 50.78
C GLN A 642 -44.35 -99.23 51.75
N LYS A 643 -44.25 -98.98 53.06
CA LYS A 643 -44.45 -99.98 54.11
C LYS A 643 -45.90 -100.47 54.14
N GLU A 644 -46.87 -99.56 54.10
CA GLU A 644 -48.31 -99.89 54.03
C GLU A 644 -48.65 -100.72 52.77
N PHE A 645 -48.07 -100.38 51.63
CA PHE A 645 -48.22 -101.11 50.37
C PHE A 645 -47.62 -102.53 50.43
N ILE A 646 -46.43 -102.69 51.01
CA ILE A 646 -45.82 -104.02 51.22
C ILE A 646 -46.71 -104.86 52.14
N ASP A 647 -47.15 -104.30 53.29
CA ASP A 647 -48.03 -105.02 54.22
C ASP A 647 -49.37 -105.42 53.59
N ASP A 648 -49.89 -104.69 52.60
CA ASP A 648 -51.09 -105.08 51.87
C ASP A 648 -50.85 -106.12 50.77
N CYS A 649 -49.81 -105.94 49.94
CA CYS A 649 -49.46 -106.90 48.91
C CYS A 649 -48.98 -108.24 49.52
N THR A 650 -48.35 -108.23 50.69
CA THR A 650 -48.03 -109.43 51.47
C THR A 650 -49.27 -110.17 51.98
N LYS A 651 -50.38 -109.49 52.31
CA LYS A 651 -51.66 -110.19 52.58
C LYS A 651 -52.20 -110.84 51.30
N HIS A 652 -52.14 -110.13 50.18
CA HIS A 652 -52.68 -110.58 48.91
C HIS A 652 -51.91 -111.76 48.29
N TYR A 653 -50.57 -111.74 48.21
CA TYR A 653 -49.84 -112.87 47.62
C TYR A 653 -49.87 -114.11 48.51
N ASN A 654 -49.83 -113.98 49.84
CA ASN A 654 -49.91 -115.13 50.75
C ASN A 654 -51.28 -115.83 50.61
N LYS A 655 -52.35 -115.06 50.37
CA LYS A 655 -53.66 -115.62 50.03
C LYS A 655 -53.63 -116.31 48.65
N ALA A 656 -53.14 -115.64 47.60
CA ALA A 656 -53.09 -116.22 46.25
C ALA A 656 -52.24 -117.50 46.15
N TRP A 657 -51.17 -117.60 46.95
CA TRP A 657 -50.35 -118.81 47.11
C TRP A 657 -51.12 -119.96 47.77
N PHE A 658 -51.99 -119.65 48.73
CA PHE A 658 -52.87 -120.64 49.38
C PHE A 658 -54.02 -121.08 48.46
N ASP A 659 -54.57 -120.15 47.67
CA ASP A 659 -55.67 -120.38 46.73
C ASP A 659 -55.22 -121.06 45.40
N GLY A 660 -53.92 -121.05 45.10
CA GLY A 660 -53.33 -121.71 43.91
C GLY A 660 -53.35 -120.91 42.61
N ASP A 661 -53.71 -119.62 42.65
CA ASP A 661 -53.70 -118.73 41.48
C ASP A 661 -52.28 -118.22 41.20
N TRP A 662 -51.57 -118.89 40.29
CA TRP A 662 -50.22 -118.52 39.89
C TRP A 662 -50.11 -117.14 39.23
N ALA A 663 -51.15 -116.67 38.51
CA ALA A 663 -51.11 -115.38 37.83
C ALA A 663 -51.26 -114.23 38.83
N THR A 664 -52.20 -114.35 39.77
CA THR A 664 -52.37 -113.37 40.86
C THR A 664 -51.25 -113.44 41.89
N PHE A 665 -50.71 -114.64 42.17
CA PHE A 665 -49.52 -114.79 43.02
C PHE A 665 -48.31 -114.08 42.40
N VAL A 666 -47.96 -114.37 41.14
CA VAL A 666 -46.87 -113.70 40.42
C VAL A 666 -47.06 -112.19 40.47
N ARG A 667 -48.27 -111.69 40.18
CA ARG A 667 -48.57 -110.26 40.22
C ARG A 667 -48.23 -109.63 41.57
N TYR A 668 -48.84 -110.08 42.67
CA TYR A 668 -48.63 -109.45 43.98
C TYR A 668 -47.25 -109.72 44.60
N ALA A 669 -46.66 -110.89 44.35
CA ALA A 669 -45.31 -111.21 44.82
C ALA A 669 -44.25 -110.41 44.06
N GLU A 670 -44.42 -110.16 42.75
CA GLU A 670 -43.55 -109.24 42.00
C GLU A 670 -43.62 -107.81 42.51
N GLU A 671 -44.81 -107.29 42.85
CA GLU A 671 -44.88 -105.93 43.41
C GLU A 671 -44.14 -105.81 44.75
N VAL A 672 -44.20 -106.84 45.62
CA VAL A 672 -43.40 -106.84 46.86
C VAL A 672 -41.91 -106.95 46.56
N LEU A 673 -41.50 -107.77 45.58
CA LEU A 673 -40.09 -107.92 45.19
C LEU A 673 -39.48 -106.67 44.55
N ARG A 674 -40.28 -105.85 43.85
CA ARG A 674 -39.85 -104.54 43.34
C ARG A 674 -39.57 -103.55 44.47
N CYS A 675 -40.23 -103.72 45.62
CA CYS A 675 -40.13 -102.82 46.78
C CYS A 675 -39.18 -103.33 47.87
N ARG A 676 -38.93 -104.65 47.96
CA ARG A 676 -38.09 -105.32 48.96
C ARG A 676 -37.35 -106.50 48.31
N LYS A 677 -36.02 -106.54 48.48
CA LYS A 677 -35.25 -107.75 48.15
C LYS A 677 -35.62 -108.86 49.14
N ASP A 678 -36.20 -109.94 48.64
CA ASP A 678 -36.59 -111.12 49.39
C ASP A 678 -36.28 -112.36 48.54
N ASP A 679 -35.16 -113.00 48.82
CA ASP A 679 -34.63 -114.04 47.92
C ASP A 679 -35.48 -115.32 47.93
N GLU A 680 -36.18 -115.61 49.03
CA GLU A 680 -37.16 -116.70 49.10
C GLU A 680 -38.41 -116.42 48.27
N LEU A 681 -38.92 -115.18 48.28
CA LEU A 681 -40.08 -114.79 47.48
C LEU A 681 -39.73 -114.73 45.98
N ALA A 682 -38.49 -114.34 45.64
CA ALA A 682 -38.00 -114.28 44.26
C ALA A 682 -37.98 -115.66 43.60
N GLU A 683 -37.50 -116.68 44.31
CA GLU A 683 -37.48 -118.05 43.78
C GLU A 683 -38.90 -118.59 43.53
N ARG A 684 -39.87 -118.24 44.40
CA ARG A 684 -41.28 -118.63 44.24
C ARG A 684 -41.91 -117.98 43.00
N VAL A 685 -41.49 -116.77 42.63
CA VAL A 685 -42.02 -116.01 41.48
C VAL A 685 -41.54 -116.54 40.13
N GLU A 686 -40.24 -116.80 39.94
CA GLU A 686 -39.74 -117.26 38.63
C GLU A 686 -40.35 -118.62 38.22
N ARG A 687 -40.48 -119.54 39.18
CA ARG A 687 -41.18 -120.84 39.04
C ARG A 687 -42.63 -120.73 38.53
N ALA A 688 -43.23 -119.53 38.58
CA ALA A 688 -44.56 -119.23 38.10
C ALA A 688 -44.59 -118.28 36.88
N LYS A 689 -43.56 -117.44 36.65
CA LYS A 689 -43.39 -116.65 35.39
C LYS A 689 -43.28 -117.54 34.15
N GLU A 690 -42.46 -118.59 34.22
CA GLU A 690 -42.17 -119.48 33.07
C GLU A 690 -43.45 -120.07 32.48
N ARG A 691 -44.43 -120.36 33.35
CA ARG A 691 -45.74 -120.94 33.03
C ARG A 691 -46.64 -120.02 32.18
N VAL A 692 -46.31 -118.73 32.05
CA VAL A 692 -47.15 -117.72 31.39
C VAL A 692 -46.61 -117.28 30.02
N ARG A 693 -45.28 -117.15 29.86
CA ARG A 693 -44.70 -116.51 28.65
C ARG A 693 -44.80 -117.35 27.38
N ALA A 694 -44.68 -118.68 27.48
CA ALA A 694 -44.75 -119.58 26.33
C ALA A 694 -46.10 -119.56 25.58
N GLU A 695 -47.12 -118.93 26.17
CA GLU A 695 -48.51 -118.97 25.71
C GLU A 695 -48.90 -117.82 24.76
N ARG A 696 -48.07 -116.77 24.62
CA ARG A 696 -48.44 -115.51 23.93
C ARG A 696 -47.91 -115.37 22.49
N ASP A 697 -46.62 -115.10 22.33
CA ASP A 697 -46.10 -114.32 21.18
C ASP A 697 -46.31 -114.99 19.82
N ARG A 698 -46.33 -116.33 19.81
CA ARG A 698 -46.64 -117.19 18.66
C ARG A 698 -47.94 -116.81 17.93
N ARG A 699 -48.87 -116.08 18.55
CA ARG A 699 -50.15 -115.68 17.95
C ARG A 699 -50.10 -114.52 16.95
N GLN A 700 -49.15 -113.58 17.06
CA GLN A 700 -49.37 -112.22 16.50
C GLN A 700 -48.70 -111.93 15.16
N PHE A 701 -47.50 -112.43 14.89
CA PHE A 701 -46.76 -112.03 13.68
C PHE A 701 -47.40 -112.55 12.37
N GLU A 702 -47.97 -113.76 12.40
CA GLU A 702 -48.44 -114.46 11.20
C GLU A 702 -49.64 -113.79 10.51
N GLU A 703 -50.46 -113.02 11.25
CA GLU A 703 -51.68 -112.39 10.71
C GLU A 703 -51.41 -111.26 9.70
N ALA A 704 -50.26 -110.59 9.80
CA ALA A 704 -50.07 -109.30 9.14
C ALA A 704 -49.46 -109.40 7.73
N LEU A 705 -48.48 -110.31 7.52
CA LEU A 705 -47.66 -110.36 6.29
C LEU A 705 -48.46 -110.61 5.00
N GLU A 706 -49.59 -111.30 5.06
CA GLU A 706 -50.40 -111.60 3.87
C GLU A 706 -51.18 -110.41 3.32
N ARG A 707 -51.51 -109.40 4.15
CA ARG A 707 -52.36 -108.29 3.72
C ARG A 707 -51.80 -107.49 2.54
N VAL A 708 -50.47 -107.41 2.40
CA VAL A 708 -49.89 -106.49 1.40
C VAL A 708 -49.69 -107.09 0.02
N LYS A 709 -49.46 -108.40 -0.09
CA LYS A 709 -49.14 -109.05 -1.37
C LYS A 709 -50.26 -108.82 -2.39
N VAL A 710 -51.51 -108.77 -1.91
CA VAL A 710 -52.73 -108.47 -2.65
C VAL A 710 -52.62 -107.14 -3.40
N LEU A 711 -52.29 -106.06 -2.69
CA LEU A 711 -52.39 -104.68 -3.19
C LEU A 711 -51.45 -104.37 -4.39
N ILE A 712 -50.41 -105.17 -4.63
CA ILE A 712 -49.52 -104.96 -5.79
C ILE A 712 -50.20 -105.38 -7.09
N ALA A 713 -51.00 -106.45 -7.07
CA ALA A 713 -51.49 -107.09 -8.30
C ALA A 713 -52.42 -106.19 -9.12
N ASP A 714 -53.27 -105.41 -8.45
CA ASP A 714 -54.30 -104.55 -9.07
C ASP A 714 -53.74 -103.28 -9.72
N ARG A 715 -52.41 -103.13 -9.77
CA ARG A 715 -51.68 -101.94 -10.25
C ARG A 715 -51.97 -100.64 -9.47
N SER A 716 -52.66 -100.75 -8.32
CA SER A 716 -52.76 -99.74 -7.24
C SER A 716 -51.44 -99.53 -6.49
N TYR A 717 -50.34 -99.40 -7.24
CA TYR A 717 -48.95 -99.38 -6.79
C TYR A 717 -48.58 -98.28 -5.76
N LYS A 718 -49.49 -97.33 -5.48
CA LYS A 718 -49.35 -96.35 -4.39
C LYS A 718 -49.67 -96.92 -3.00
N GLU A 719 -50.62 -97.85 -2.89
CA GLU A 719 -51.13 -98.34 -1.61
C GLU A 719 -50.35 -99.56 -1.12
N ALA A 720 -49.97 -100.45 -2.04
CA ALA A 720 -49.21 -101.64 -1.69
C ALA A 720 -47.84 -101.33 -1.08
N ARG A 721 -47.20 -100.24 -1.50
CA ARG A 721 -45.91 -99.83 -0.92
C ARG A 721 -46.07 -99.43 0.55
N SER A 722 -47.09 -98.66 0.93
CA SER A 722 -47.23 -98.17 2.31
C SER A 722 -47.37 -99.28 3.35
N LEU A 723 -48.11 -100.35 3.05
CA LEU A 723 -48.31 -101.45 4.00
C LEU A 723 -47.10 -102.42 4.07
N LEU A 724 -46.25 -102.46 3.03
CA LEU A 724 -44.96 -103.19 3.06
C LEU A 724 -43.87 -102.37 3.77
N GLU A 725 -43.87 -101.04 3.61
CA GLU A 725 -42.99 -100.15 4.39
C GLU A 725 -43.23 -100.31 5.90
N ALA A 726 -44.48 -100.57 6.32
CA ALA A 726 -44.80 -100.94 7.71
C ALA A 726 -44.27 -102.33 8.09
N LEU A 727 -44.66 -103.39 7.38
CA LEU A 727 -44.29 -104.78 7.74
C LEU A 727 -42.80 -105.10 7.61
N ARG A 728 -42.01 -104.22 6.98
CA ARG A 728 -40.55 -104.32 6.99
C ARG A 728 -39.96 -104.11 8.38
N ALA A 729 -40.67 -103.45 9.29
CA ALA A 729 -40.19 -103.06 10.61
C ALA A 729 -40.35 -104.18 11.67
N ASP A 730 -41.52 -104.80 11.79
CA ASP A 730 -41.87 -105.77 12.85
C ASP A 730 -41.17 -107.16 12.71
N ALA A 731 -40.17 -107.21 11.84
CA ALA A 731 -39.51 -108.41 11.35
C ALA A 731 -38.32 -108.86 12.23
N THR A 732 -38.61 -109.23 13.48
CA THR A 732 -37.62 -109.69 14.49
C THR A 732 -36.73 -110.86 14.06
N ALA A 733 -37.15 -111.71 13.12
CA ALA A 733 -36.35 -112.80 12.56
C ALA A 733 -36.00 -112.54 11.08
N PRO A 734 -34.80 -112.89 10.57
CA PRO A 734 -34.35 -112.49 9.22
C PRO A 734 -35.29 -112.86 8.06
N HIS A 735 -36.01 -113.98 8.18
CA HIS A 735 -37.00 -114.42 7.18
C HIS A 735 -38.13 -113.37 6.99
N GLN A 736 -38.48 -112.65 8.05
CA GLN A 736 -39.56 -111.67 8.08
C GLN A 736 -39.18 -110.40 7.28
N HIS A 737 -37.92 -109.97 7.33
CA HIS A 737 -37.42 -108.81 6.56
C HIS A 737 -37.28 -109.10 5.06
N GLU A 738 -36.82 -110.30 4.71
CA GLU A 738 -36.55 -110.66 3.31
C GLU A 738 -37.86 -110.76 2.51
N SER A 739 -38.90 -111.36 3.12
CA SER A 739 -40.26 -111.44 2.58
C SER A 739 -40.80 -110.09 2.09
N VAL A 740 -40.46 -109.01 2.79
CA VAL A 740 -40.95 -107.66 2.51
C VAL A 740 -40.12 -106.95 1.43
N THR A 741 -38.80 -107.04 1.50
CA THR A 741 -37.89 -106.25 0.64
C THR A 741 -38.09 -106.59 -0.85
N ARG A 742 -38.34 -107.86 -1.19
CA ARG A 742 -38.51 -108.32 -2.58
C ARG A 742 -39.69 -107.64 -3.30
N LEU A 743 -40.76 -107.33 -2.58
CA LEU A 743 -42.02 -106.87 -3.15
C LEU A 743 -41.96 -105.40 -3.62
N PHE A 744 -41.04 -104.59 -3.07
CA PHE A 744 -40.86 -103.18 -3.45
C PHE A 744 -40.34 -102.97 -4.86
N LYS A 745 -39.37 -103.80 -5.29
CA LYS A 745 -38.58 -103.57 -6.50
C LYS A 745 -39.41 -103.77 -7.78
N ARG A 746 -40.30 -104.77 -7.75
CA ARG A 746 -41.15 -105.22 -8.87
C ARG A 746 -42.09 -104.16 -9.47
N ILE A 747 -42.31 -103.06 -8.76
CA ILE A 747 -43.22 -101.96 -9.16
C ILE A 747 -42.54 -100.93 -10.10
N PHE A 748 -41.22 -100.96 -10.27
CA PHE A 748 -40.48 -99.88 -10.94
C PHE A 748 -40.36 -100.02 -12.48
N ASP A 749 -40.38 -101.24 -13.01
CA ASP A 749 -39.86 -101.51 -14.37
C ASP A 749 -40.90 -101.40 -15.52
N GLU A 750 -42.12 -100.88 -15.30
CA GLU A 750 -43.26 -100.98 -16.26
C GLU A 750 -43.67 -99.72 -17.10
N GLU A 751 -43.29 -98.45 -16.80
CA GLU A 751 -44.14 -97.28 -17.20
C GLU A 751 -43.99 -96.60 -18.63
N ASP A 752 -42.94 -96.75 -19.48
CA ASP A 752 -42.93 -96.28 -20.92
C ASP A 752 -41.86 -96.92 -21.87
N GLN A 753 -41.93 -96.67 -23.21
CA GLN A 753 -40.95 -97.14 -24.23
C GLN A 753 -40.91 -96.40 -25.62
N LYS A 754 -41.44 -95.18 -25.82
CA LYS A 754 -42.43 -95.00 -26.93
C LYS A 754 -42.33 -93.85 -27.99
N LYS A 755 -41.27 -93.68 -28.83
CA LYS A 755 -41.20 -92.61 -29.89
C LYS A 755 -40.35 -92.85 -31.19
N GLY A 756 -40.81 -92.30 -32.34
CA GLY A 756 -39.99 -91.75 -33.47
C GLY A 756 -40.15 -92.34 -34.91
N PHE A 757 -40.65 -91.55 -35.92
CA PHE A 757 -40.61 -91.84 -37.40
C PHE A 757 -41.21 -90.66 -38.29
N PHE A 758 -40.49 -90.18 -39.33
CA PHE A 758 -40.87 -89.47 -40.64
C PHE A 758 -41.88 -88.26 -40.73
N ALA A 759 -41.94 -87.37 -41.76
CA ALA A 759 -40.97 -86.76 -42.74
C ALA A 759 -41.60 -85.65 -43.69
N GLU A 760 -40.80 -84.65 -44.14
CA GLU A 760 -40.94 -83.66 -45.29
C GLU A 760 -42.21 -82.72 -45.40
N THR A 761 -42.26 -81.53 -46.05
CA THR A 761 -41.48 -80.85 -47.14
C THR A 761 -41.46 -79.27 -47.06
N THR A 762 -40.29 -78.66 -47.33
CA THR A 762 -39.87 -77.33 -47.90
C THR A 762 -40.73 -76.01 -47.98
N GLN A 763 -40.05 -74.88 -47.61
CA GLN A 763 -40.12 -73.45 -48.08
C GLN A 763 -41.06 -72.33 -47.51
N GLN A 764 -40.40 -71.28 -47.00
CA GLN A 764 -40.60 -69.80 -47.14
C GLN A 764 -41.96 -69.08 -46.93
N SER A 765 -41.98 -68.21 -45.90
CA SER A 765 -42.25 -66.73 -45.89
C SER A 765 -43.34 -66.06 -46.77
N PRO A 766 -43.97 -64.93 -46.34
CA PRO A 766 -44.13 -64.39 -44.97
C PRO A 766 -45.51 -63.70 -44.65
N ASP A 767 -45.62 -63.23 -43.39
CA ASP A 767 -46.35 -62.01 -42.94
C ASP A 767 -47.90 -62.03 -42.68
N ARG A 768 -48.32 -61.07 -41.83
CA ARG A 768 -49.69 -60.60 -41.50
C ARG A 768 -50.56 -61.46 -40.52
N PRO A 769 -51.60 -60.89 -39.87
CA PRO A 769 -51.46 -60.59 -38.43
C PRO A 769 -52.69 -60.88 -37.52
N GLN A 770 -52.62 -60.34 -36.29
CA GLN A 770 -53.72 -59.85 -35.42
C GLN A 770 -54.41 -60.78 -34.40
N LEU A 771 -54.54 -60.20 -33.19
CA LEU A 771 -55.59 -60.41 -32.17
C LEU A 771 -55.60 -61.75 -31.40
N GLY A 772 -56.29 -61.77 -30.23
CA GLY A 772 -56.83 -63.03 -29.70
C GLY A 772 -56.41 -63.51 -28.29
N LYS A 773 -56.30 -62.61 -27.31
CA LYS A 773 -56.80 -62.74 -25.92
C LYS A 773 -56.82 -64.11 -25.15
N ASP A 774 -56.56 -63.95 -23.85
CA ASP A 774 -57.15 -64.68 -22.70
C ASP A 774 -56.67 -66.09 -22.30
N LYS A 775 -56.59 -66.22 -20.96
CA LYS A 775 -56.70 -67.44 -20.11
C LYS A 775 -55.61 -68.51 -20.26
N SER A 776 -54.69 -68.66 -19.31
CA SER A 776 -54.81 -68.95 -17.86
C SER A 776 -54.92 -70.43 -17.56
N GLU A 777 -54.25 -70.83 -16.48
CA GLU A 777 -54.18 -72.19 -15.94
C GLU A 777 -53.51 -73.21 -16.89
N ASN A 778 -52.52 -73.99 -16.42
CA ASN A 778 -52.70 -75.15 -15.54
C ASN A 778 -53.79 -76.10 -16.12
N THR A 779 -53.50 -77.38 -16.33
CA THR A 779 -53.10 -78.26 -15.22
C THR A 779 -52.41 -79.53 -15.71
N ALA A 780 -51.46 -80.01 -14.91
CA ALA A 780 -50.88 -81.36 -14.85
C ALA A 780 -50.96 -82.27 -16.10
N GLY A 781 -49.86 -82.28 -16.87
CA GLY A 781 -49.37 -83.46 -17.59
C GLY A 781 -48.37 -84.31 -16.76
N GLN A 782 -48.07 -83.91 -15.51
CA GLN A 782 -47.46 -84.82 -14.52
C GLN A 782 -48.45 -85.97 -14.26
N PRO A 783 -47.98 -87.23 -14.18
CA PRO A 783 -47.01 -87.66 -13.16
C PRO A 783 -45.93 -88.59 -13.82
N PRO A 784 -45.20 -89.52 -13.15
CA PRO A 784 -45.33 -89.90 -11.74
C PRO A 784 -44.08 -90.24 -10.89
N LYS A 785 -44.20 -89.85 -9.60
CA LYS A 785 -43.80 -90.59 -8.37
C LYS A 785 -42.28 -90.82 -8.16
N GLY A 786 -41.72 -90.75 -6.94
CA GLY A 786 -42.20 -90.13 -5.70
C GLY A 786 -41.96 -88.60 -5.72
N LYS A 787 -42.68 -87.78 -4.94
CA LYS A 787 -42.63 -87.81 -3.47
C LYS A 787 -41.16 -87.76 -3.00
N GLN A 788 -40.57 -86.59 -2.73
CA GLN A 788 -40.91 -85.69 -1.62
C GLN A 788 -41.22 -86.47 -0.33
N GLN A 789 -40.42 -86.21 0.71
CA GLN A 789 -40.86 -85.38 1.85
C GLN A 789 -42.37 -85.40 2.20
N PRO A 790 -42.72 -85.35 3.49
CA PRO A 790 -42.18 -84.27 4.34
C PRO A 790 -42.02 -84.58 5.84
N GLN A 791 -41.71 -83.52 6.60
CA GLN A 791 -42.27 -83.11 7.91
C GLN A 791 -42.37 -84.15 9.07
N GLU A 792 -42.16 -83.78 10.34
CA GLU A 792 -42.04 -82.43 10.90
C GLU A 792 -41.18 -82.35 12.18
N SER A 793 -40.93 -81.11 12.58
CA SER A 793 -40.31 -80.61 13.81
C SER A 793 -40.45 -81.45 15.09
N ALA A 794 -39.35 -81.49 15.86
CA ALA A 794 -39.41 -81.25 17.30
C ALA A 794 -38.14 -80.49 17.75
N ASP A 795 -38.34 -79.28 18.27
CA ASP A 795 -37.36 -78.44 18.98
C ASP A 795 -37.06 -78.95 20.40
N PRO A 796 -36.11 -78.36 21.16
CA PRO A 796 -34.75 -77.88 20.83
C PRO A 796 -33.72 -78.57 21.77
N PRO A 797 -32.45 -78.10 21.98
CA PRO A 797 -32.21 -76.94 22.87
C PRO A 797 -30.93 -76.10 22.61
N SER A 798 -30.88 -74.93 23.28
CA SER A 798 -29.67 -74.25 23.81
C SER A 798 -28.41 -74.08 22.95
N GLY A 799 -28.18 -72.85 22.49
CA GLY A 799 -26.84 -72.32 22.22
C GLY A 799 -26.45 -71.25 23.24
N LYS A 800 -25.21 -71.31 23.77
CA LYS A 800 -24.59 -70.25 24.59
C LYS A 800 -23.16 -69.99 24.07
N HIS A 801 -22.72 -68.74 24.20
CA HIS A 801 -21.35 -68.26 24.08
C HIS A 801 -20.68 -68.27 22.69
N ASP A 802 -20.63 -67.06 22.13
CA ASP A 802 -19.41 -66.37 21.61
C ASP A 802 -18.08 -66.81 22.26
N PRO A 803 -16.89 -66.63 21.61
CA PRO A 803 -16.59 -65.48 20.73
C PRO A 803 -15.70 -65.76 19.49
N ILE A 804 -15.38 -64.73 18.71
CA ILE A 804 -14.08 -64.54 18.02
C ILE A 804 -13.90 -63.12 17.41
N ASP A 805 -12.65 -62.67 17.41
CA ASP A 805 -11.96 -61.62 16.61
C ASP A 805 -10.53 -62.22 16.37
N PRO A 806 -9.71 -61.93 15.31
CA PRO A 806 -9.63 -60.70 14.52
C PRO A 806 -9.26 -60.84 12.99
N PHE A 807 -8.78 -59.72 12.40
CA PHE A 807 -8.04 -59.51 11.12
C PHE A 807 -6.96 -60.57 10.72
N PHE A 808 -6.39 -60.68 9.49
CA PHE A 808 -6.25 -59.78 8.30
C PHE A 808 -5.86 -60.57 7.00
N ARG A 809 -6.03 -59.98 5.79
CA ARG A 809 -5.36 -60.25 4.47
C ARG A 809 -5.80 -61.52 3.67
N SER A 810 -5.67 -61.62 2.33
CA SER A 810 -5.22 -60.71 1.23
C SER A 810 -5.59 -61.21 -0.21
N GLU A 811 -5.78 -60.29 -1.18
CA GLU A 811 -5.66 -60.42 -2.69
C GLU A 811 -6.49 -61.51 -3.44
N ALA A 812 -7.05 -61.37 -4.67
CA ALA A 812 -6.49 -60.82 -5.92
C ALA A 812 -7.52 -60.71 -7.12
N THR A 813 -7.14 -59.98 -8.18
CA THR A 813 -7.55 -60.08 -9.64
C THR A 813 -8.85 -59.44 -10.20
N GLN A 814 -8.79 -59.04 -11.49
CA GLN A 814 -9.83 -58.51 -12.42
C GLN A 814 -10.17 -59.59 -13.52
N PRO A 815 -10.73 -59.37 -14.76
CA PRO A 815 -11.24 -58.16 -15.49
C PRO A 815 -12.48 -58.32 -16.42
N ALA A 816 -12.91 -57.24 -17.12
CA ALA A 816 -13.58 -57.24 -18.46
C ALA A 816 -13.77 -55.81 -19.08
N LYS A 817 -13.84 -55.68 -20.43
CA LYS A 817 -14.12 -54.41 -21.19
C LYS A 817 -14.41 -54.65 -22.70
N PRO A 818 -15.27 -53.85 -23.37
CA PRO A 818 -15.10 -53.50 -24.81
C PRO A 818 -15.23 -51.98 -25.17
N THR A 819 -15.11 -51.64 -26.48
CA THR A 819 -14.90 -50.32 -27.16
C THR A 819 -16.18 -49.47 -27.45
N GLN A 820 -16.29 -48.35 -28.22
CA GLN A 820 -15.53 -47.58 -29.29
C GLN A 820 -16.13 -46.12 -29.41
N GLN A 821 -15.75 -45.09 -30.21
CA GLN A 821 -14.68 -44.82 -31.20
C GLN A 821 -14.22 -43.31 -31.30
N SER A 822 -14.53 -42.57 -32.38
CA SER A 822 -13.97 -41.24 -32.84
C SER A 822 -14.88 -40.66 -33.99
N PRO A 823 -14.64 -39.52 -34.73
CA PRO A 823 -13.42 -38.70 -35.03
C PRO A 823 -13.56 -37.18 -34.68
N ASP A 824 -12.70 -36.20 -35.03
CA ASP A 824 -11.57 -36.14 -36.02
C ASP A 824 -10.42 -35.16 -35.60
N ARG A 825 -9.37 -35.00 -36.44
CA ARG A 825 -8.08 -34.29 -36.20
C ARG A 825 -7.88 -33.06 -37.13
N PRO A 826 -6.96 -32.09 -36.86
CA PRO A 826 -5.49 -32.17 -37.10
C PRO A 826 -4.61 -31.57 -35.93
N GLN A 827 -3.25 -31.52 -35.91
CA GLN A 827 -2.23 -32.44 -36.46
C GLN A 827 -0.90 -32.53 -35.63
N GLN A 828 -0.01 -31.51 -35.61
CA GLN A 828 1.45 -31.59 -35.26
C GLN A 828 1.88 -30.63 -34.11
N GLY A 829 3.04 -30.73 -33.44
CA GLY A 829 4.18 -31.68 -33.52
C GLY A 829 5.27 -31.42 -32.43
N ARG A 830 6.09 -32.43 -32.08
CA ARG A 830 7.21 -32.38 -31.07
C ARG A 830 8.56 -32.06 -31.78
N GLY A 831 9.67 -31.66 -31.14
CA GLY A 831 10.03 -31.40 -29.72
C GLY A 831 11.48 -31.83 -29.38
N LYS A 832 11.92 -31.65 -28.12
CA LYS A 832 13.13 -32.25 -27.45
C LYS A 832 14.58 -31.88 -27.89
N SER A 833 15.33 -31.34 -26.90
CA SER A 833 16.65 -31.84 -26.40
C SER A 833 18.03 -31.29 -26.87
N GLN A 834 18.87 -31.07 -25.83
CA GLN A 834 20.35 -31.26 -25.69
C GLN A 834 21.39 -30.14 -25.99
N LYS A 835 22.19 -29.88 -24.93
CA LYS A 835 23.65 -29.65 -24.82
C LYS A 835 24.37 -28.65 -25.78
N GLY A 836 25.07 -27.69 -25.17
CA GLY A 836 26.27 -27.04 -25.73
C GLY A 836 26.99 -26.13 -24.72
N LYS A 837 28.33 -26.16 -24.67
CA LYS A 837 29.17 -25.12 -24.06
C LYS A 837 29.74 -24.25 -25.18
N GLY A 838 29.94 -22.96 -24.92
CA GLY A 838 30.68 -22.03 -25.79
C GLY A 838 31.07 -20.77 -25.00
N GLN A 839 32.17 -20.11 -25.37
CA GLN A 839 32.70 -18.93 -24.68
C GLN A 839 32.63 -17.67 -25.56
N ALA A 840 32.45 -16.53 -24.87
CA ALA A 840 33.01 -15.20 -25.14
C ALA A 840 33.08 -14.65 -26.58
N SER A 841 32.47 -13.46 -26.76
CA SER A 841 33.16 -12.26 -27.27
C SER A 841 32.41 -10.99 -26.83
N GLU A 842 33.03 -9.82 -27.00
CA GLU A 842 32.48 -8.53 -26.59
C GLU A 842 31.40 -7.99 -27.56
N GLY A 843 30.64 -7.00 -27.10
CA GLY A 843 29.67 -6.23 -27.91
C GLY A 843 28.87 -5.27 -27.03
N ALA A 844 29.10 -3.96 -27.19
CA ALA A 844 28.44 -2.92 -26.42
C ALA A 844 27.43 -2.14 -27.28
N ASP A 845 26.24 -1.91 -26.73
CA ASP A 845 25.46 -0.65 -26.76
C ASP A 845 24.15 -0.90 -25.98
N GLN A 846 23.74 -0.05 -25.03
CA GLN A 846 23.16 1.30 -25.17
C GLN A 846 21.79 1.34 -25.89
N SER A 847 20.83 2.19 -25.49
CA SER A 847 20.38 2.59 -24.14
C SER A 847 19.12 3.46 -24.28
N SER A 848 18.12 3.25 -23.43
CA SER A 848 17.09 4.26 -23.14
C SER A 848 16.41 3.96 -21.79
N GLY A 849 16.00 4.95 -21.00
CA GLY A 849 16.27 6.38 -21.12
C GLY A 849 15.41 7.20 -20.15
N LYS A 850 16.04 8.02 -19.31
CA LYS A 850 15.46 9.14 -18.54
C LYS A 850 16.57 9.85 -17.76
N GLY A 851 16.59 11.18 -17.82
CA GLY A 851 17.52 12.01 -17.08
C GLY A 851 17.02 13.46 -17.11
N ASP A 852 16.52 13.93 -15.98
CA ASP A 852 16.05 15.31 -15.82
C ASP A 852 17.23 16.25 -15.54
N PHE A 853 17.11 17.53 -15.93
CA PHE A 853 18.27 18.41 -16.15
C PHE A 853 18.27 19.65 -15.24
N PHE A 854 19.28 19.73 -14.37
CA PHE A 854 19.85 20.89 -13.67
C PHE A 854 18.94 21.99 -13.08
N ASP A 855 18.87 22.00 -11.74
CA ASP A 855 19.00 23.23 -10.91
C ASP A 855 20.47 23.35 -10.43
N PRO A 856 21.04 24.57 -10.29
CA PRO A 856 22.32 24.75 -9.62
C PRO A 856 22.35 25.84 -8.52
N PHE A 857 23.18 25.60 -7.49
CA PHE A 857 23.63 26.52 -6.43
C PHE A 857 22.64 27.05 -5.37
N PHE A 858 22.40 26.20 -4.36
CA PHE A 858 22.71 26.59 -2.99
C PHE A 858 23.62 25.53 -2.35
N GLY A 859 24.73 25.95 -1.74
CA GLY A 859 25.70 25.03 -1.15
C GLY A 859 26.57 25.71 -0.09
N SER A 860 26.35 25.33 1.17
CA SER A 860 27.20 25.71 2.31
C SER A 860 27.15 24.59 3.34
N GLU A 861 28.23 23.80 3.43
CA GLU A 861 28.33 22.72 4.43
C GLU A 861 28.49 23.26 5.86
N ALA A 862 28.13 22.44 6.83
CA ALA A 862 28.20 22.81 8.24
C ALA A 862 29.65 22.89 8.75
N SER A 863 29.95 23.92 9.54
CA SER A 863 31.17 24.02 10.35
C SER A 863 30.81 24.12 11.83
N GLN A 864 31.48 23.31 12.66
CA GLN A 864 31.24 23.25 14.10
C GLN A 864 31.89 24.45 14.84
N PRO A 865 31.21 25.07 15.82
CA PRO A 865 31.87 25.94 16.78
C PRO A 865 32.43 25.14 17.96
N ALA A 866 33.75 25.15 18.14
CA ALA A 866 34.39 24.66 19.36
C ALA A 866 34.35 25.74 20.47
N ALA A 867 34.15 25.34 21.73
CA ALA A 867 34.12 26.25 22.86
C ALA A 867 35.52 26.67 23.32
N PRO A 868 35.63 27.83 24.01
CA PRO A 868 36.30 27.80 25.30
C PRO A 868 35.46 28.38 26.45
N LYS A 869 35.76 27.93 27.67
CA LYS A 869 35.18 28.44 28.92
C LYS A 869 36.06 29.55 29.50
N LYS A 870 35.46 30.54 30.17
CA LYS A 870 35.72 30.80 31.60
C LYS A 870 34.72 31.78 32.22
N ASN A 871 34.44 31.59 33.50
CA ASN A 871 33.62 32.44 34.36
C ASN A 871 34.48 32.87 35.56
N GLU A 872 34.55 34.17 35.87
CA GLU A 872 35.06 34.81 37.09
C GLU A 872 34.96 36.33 36.86
N GLY A 873 34.56 37.21 37.79
CA GLY A 873 34.00 37.07 39.15
C GLY A 873 33.75 38.46 39.78
N ALA A 874 32.99 38.53 40.90
CA ALA A 874 32.59 39.74 41.66
C ALA A 874 31.68 40.75 40.90
N LYS A 875 30.53 41.22 41.42
CA LYS A 875 30.19 41.89 42.70
C LYS A 875 30.77 43.31 42.85
N THR A 876 29.94 44.34 42.67
CA THR A 876 29.36 45.13 43.79
C THR A 876 28.27 46.13 43.33
N LYS A 877 27.20 46.27 44.11
CA LYS A 877 26.43 47.52 44.26
C LYS A 877 26.96 48.26 45.50
N PRO A 878 26.77 49.59 45.60
CA PRO A 878 25.72 50.04 46.52
C PRO A 878 24.82 51.16 45.97
N THR A 879 23.58 51.20 46.49
CA THR A 879 22.68 52.36 46.56
C THR A 879 22.72 52.86 48.03
N PRO A 880 22.34 54.11 48.38
CA PRO A 880 20.95 54.61 48.41
C PRO A 880 20.80 55.91 47.56
N ASP A 881 19.70 56.68 47.51
CA ASP A 881 18.60 56.99 48.46
C ASP A 881 17.39 57.57 47.63
N ASN A 882 16.14 57.82 48.07
CA ASN A 882 15.38 57.65 49.32
C ASN A 882 13.84 57.69 49.01
N LYS A 883 12.96 57.08 49.83
CA LYS A 883 11.49 57.38 50.00
C LYS A 883 10.54 57.28 48.75
N GLN A 884 9.19 57.16 48.86
CA GLN A 884 8.33 56.59 49.92
C GLN A 884 7.01 55.99 49.35
N LYS A 885 6.50 54.94 50.04
CA LYS A 885 5.32 54.06 49.78
C LYS A 885 3.92 54.72 49.68
N LYS A 886 2.98 53.88 49.14
CA LYS A 886 1.48 53.96 49.08
C LYS A 886 0.95 54.78 47.87
N GLY A 887 -0.17 54.46 47.21
CA GLY A 887 -1.25 53.45 47.40
C GLY A 887 -2.64 54.15 47.43
N ALA A 888 -3.76 53.63 46.88
CA ALA A 888 -4.08 52.32 46.30
C ALA A 888 -5.25 52.38 45.26
N LYS A 889 -5.90 51.24 44.98
CA LYS A 889 -6.92 50.98 43.92
C LYS A 889 -8.23 51.81 43.99
N ASN A 890 -8.86 52.09 42.84
CA ASN A 890 -10.19 51.58 42.37
C ASN A 890 -10.61 52.29 41.05
N GLU A 891 -11.04 51.60 39.99
CA GLU A 891 -12.43 51.17 39.66
C GLU A 891 -13.50 52.27 39.49
N THR A 892 -13.85 52.62 38.24
CA THR A 892 -15.23 52.73 37.65
C THR A 892 -15.10 53.22 36.18
N LYS A 893 -15.56 52.47 35.16
CA LYS A 893 -16.93 52.35 34.57
C LYS A 893 -17.47 53.58 33.79
N LYS A 894 -17.54 53.39 32.46
CA LYS A 894 -18.55 53.84 31.46
C LYS A 894 -19.20 55.23 31.58
N GLY A 895 -19.07 56.05 30.52
CA GLY A 895 -19.82 57.30 30.32
C GLY A 895 -19.75 57.88 28.89
N ASN A 896 -20.38 57.20 27.92
CA ASN A 896 -20.79 57.77 26.62
C ASN A 896 -22.07 58.63 26.79
N PRO A 897 -22.57 59.41 25.80
CA PRO A 897 -22.09 59.66 24.41
C PRO A 897 -22.11 61.18 24.02
N LEU A 898 -22.10 61.47 22.70
CA LEU A 898 -22.57 62.70 22.01
C LEU A 898 -21.71 63.99 22.16
N ASP A 899 -21.59 64.88 21.17
CA ASP A 899 -21.64 64.73 19.69
C ASP A 899 -21.09 66.04 19.03
N GLU A 900 -21.10 66.09 17.70
CA GLU A 900 -21.23 67.28 16.84
C GLU A 900 -20.05 68.26 16.60
N PHE A 901 -19.82 68.50 15.30
CA PHE A 901 -19.29 69.70 14.63
C PHE A 901 -18.02 70.41 15.16
N ASN A 902 -16.92 70.34 14.37
CA ASN A 902 -16.79 71.30 13.26
C ASN A 902 -15.75 70.91 12.19
N LYS A 903 -15.78 71.65 11.07
CA LYS A 903 -14.89 71.53 9.92
C LYS A 903 -13.46 72.02 10.25
N PHE A 904 -12.44 71.37 9.70
CA PHE A 904 -11.68 71.92 8.57
C PHE A 904 -11.00 70.79 7.77
#